data_AF-A0A672ZBY9-F1
#
_entry.id   AF-A0A672ZBY9-F1
#
_cell.length_a   1.000
_cell.length_b   1.000
_cell.length_c   1.000
_cell.angle_alpha   90.00
_cell.angle_beta   90.00
_cell.angle_gamma   90.00
#
_symmetry.space_group_name_H-M   'P 1'
#
loop_
_entity.id
_entity.type
_entity.pdbx_description
1 polymer ?
#
loop_
_entity_poly.entity_id
_entity_poly.type
_entity_poly.pdbx_seq_one_letter_code
_entity_poly.pdbx_strand_id
1 'polypeptide(L)'
;LVLFFADVPPVGPMDLPLSLLEMGCSGRFELITHPLPGQPLPPQSTLPHGLPPTSLSLETEVEKQFLQDPSWLPIHDTDLSFQKFLKYDVNVDSLLNCAPSPLHSGLSVVRDPTTGMLLDFTEVLLENTGLSAKNSLSLQRQPGPPSESLRGSNTSYPFLPGGMEELTLDQIKKKSDLEEDIDFEKDLLRVPPGLKNGMDFTDKATSCPAPSRLLTVLLYPVQPIEFVIGLKFGHIFSMDYNRLEKSKPNENPEENKKWAIPVDITSPCDDFYKRIPNPAFKWPFELDVFQKQAVLRLEAHDSVFVAAHTSAGKTVVAEYAIALSQKHMTRTIYTSPIKALSNQKFRDFKNTFGDVGLLTGDVQLSPESSCLIMTTEILRSMLYNGSEVIRDLEWVIFDEVHYINDAERGVVWEEVLIMLPDHVSIILLSATVPNALEFSEWIGRIKKRHIYVISTLKRPVPLEHYLYTGNSTKTQKEMFLLLDAVGNFLTKGYYAAVDAKKERTSKHAQSFGTKNTSHNTSASQDRAVWLTLLHFLSQRQQTPVVAFTFSRTRCDENARSLESMDLTTSIEKAEIHSFFQKSLSRLRGGDRLLPQILLMRDLLKRGIAVHHSGILPILKEVIEMLFSRGLVKVLFATETFAMGVNMPARTVVFDSIRKHDGTGFRNLLPGEYIQMAGRAGRRGLDATGTVIILCKAGVHEMADLHVMMLGKPTILQSQFRLTYTMILNLLRVEALRVTDMMRRSFSESHRDTQVKHMLHTRRIRLPLLEADTTKQFHTVLICSLLISYPSIHTVQKLKLQDITAITVKTLKVIPDRIIDNYNKRQQPRFRHDPPGQAISTATQELLRLAEANPSGIATLDPVNDLQLKSVDVVEGSMRLRVLQDSLREFNCIHSPTFFARVKERMSLQEELDMLLFLVSDQSLSLLPEYHQRIKVLQSLQYIDSSGAVQLKGRVACQISSHELLLTELLFENALSPLAPEESAALLSCLVFTQNTQLFSFQGIDRVLSVAQRIGELQRDCGIPQTAEEFVGQFKFGLTEVVYCWARGMPFAEIAQLTDVQEGTVVRCIQRLDEVLKEVRQAARIVGDSVLGSKMEKASLAIRRDIVFTASLYTH
;
A
#
# COMPACT_ATOMS: atom_id res chain seq x y z
N LEU A 1 101.93 5.16 -10.45
CA LEU A 1 102.14 3.75 -10.06
C LEU A 1 101.16 2.92 -10.90
N VAL A 2 101.47 2.35 -12.08
CA VAL A 2 102.79 1.98 -12.70
C VAL A 2 103.45 0.87 -11.85
N LEU A 3 103.68 -0.39 -12.28
CA LEU A 3 103.73 -1.13 -13.58
C LEU A 3 102.94 -2.49 -13.48
N PHE A 4 102.77 -3.44 -14.45
CA PHE A 4 102.65 -3.52 -15.94
C PHE A 4 102.31 -4.98 -16.40
N PHE A 5 101.52 -5.14 -17.48
CA PHE A 5 101.60 -6.19 -18.56
C PHE A 5 101.40 -7.70 -18.17
N ALA A 6 101.22 -8.69 -19.07
CA ALA A 6 101.30 -8.73 -20.55
C ALA A 6 100.33 -9.78 -21.18
N ASP A 7 100.15 -9.72 -22.51
CA ASP A 7 99.47 -10.76 -23.33
C ASP A 7 100.33 -12.02 -23.56
N VAL A 8 99.68 -13.14 -23.94
CA VAL A 8 100.32 -14.42 -24.33
C VAL A 8 99.58 -15.01 -25.55
N PRO A 9 100.28 -15.52 -26.59
CA PRO A 9 99.66 -16.03 -27.84
C PRO A 9 99.06 -17.46 -27.73
N PRO A 10 98.21 -17.87 -28.69
CA PRO A 10 97.57 -19.20 -28.72
C PRO A 10 98.56 -20.36 -28.93
N VAL A 11 98.21 -21.56 -28.43
CA VAL A 11 99.09 -22.73 -28.37
C VAL A 11 98.36 -24.01 -28.79
N GLY A 12 98.06 -24.15 -30.08
CA GLY A 12 97.64 -25.44 -30.64
C GLY A 12 97.09 -25.38 -32.07
N PRO A 13 97.05 -26.52 -32.78
CA PRO A 13 96.47 -26.62 -34.13
C PRO A 13 94.94 -26.52 -34.16
N MET A 14 94.29 -26.37 -32.99
CA MET A 14 92.84 -26.17 -32.86
C MET A 14 92.41 -24.71 -33.12
N ASP A 15 93.33 -23.74 -33.01
CA ASP A 15 93.03 -22.30 -33.14
C ASP A 15 93.14 -21.78 -34.60
N LEU A 16 93.09 -22.69 -35.59
CA LEU A 16 92.93 -22.31 -37.00
C LEU A 16 91.44 -22.03 -37.30
N PRO A 17 91.09 -20.88 -37.91
CA PRO A 17 89.69 -20.50 -38.17
C PRO A 17 89.11 -21.27 -39.37
N LEU A 18 88.91 -22.57 -39.19
CA LEU A 18 88.29 -23.47 -40.15
C LEU A 18 86.78 -23.49 -39.95
N SER A 19 86.02 -22.89 -40.87
CA SER A 19 84.56 -22.95 -40.86
C SER A 19 84.05 -23.84 -42.00
N LEU A 20 83.17 -24.78 -41.67
CA LEU A 20 82.49 -25.66 -42.61
C LEU A 20 81.10 -25.09 -42.92
N LEU A 21 80.78 -24.95 -44.20
CA LEU A 21 79.46 -24.52 -44.68
C LEU A 21 78.71 -25.72 -45.26
N GLU A 22 77.52 -26.03 -44.75
CA GLU A 22 76.67 -27.09 -45.32
C GLU A 22 75.79 -26.57 -46.46
N MET A 23 75.88 -27.24 -47.62
CA MET A 23 75.22 -26.82 -48.87
C MET A 23 74.01 -27.72 -49.19
N GLY A 24 72.85 -27.33 -48.68
CA GLY A 24 71.56 -27.99 -48.92
C GLY A 24 71.42 -29.37 -48.27
N CYS A 25 70.29 -30.04 -48.51
CA CYS A 25 69.87 -31.29 -47.84
C CYS A 25 70.67 -32.55 -48.25
N SER A 26 71.97 -32.43 -48.54
CA SER A 26 72.80 -33.49 -49.14
C SER A 26 74.07 -33.84 -48.38
N GLY A 27 74.31 -33.23 -47.21
CA GLY A 27 75.47 -33.54 -46.36
C GLY A 27 76.83 -33.19 -46.99
N ARG A 28 76.85 -32.23 -47.92
CA ARG A 28 78.09 -31.68 -48.49
C ARG A 28 78.52 -30.45 -47.70
N PHE A 29 79.75 -30.49 -47.22
CA PHE A 29 80.40 -29.41 -46.50
C PHE A 29 81.58 -28.86 -47.30
N GLU A 30 81.74 -27.54 -47.31
CA GLU A 30 82.89 -26.86 -47.95
C GLU A 30 83.67 -26.04 -46.90
N LEU A 31 85.00 -26.03 -47.02
CA LEU A 31 85.93 -25.53 -45.98
C LEU A 31 86.41 -24.11 -46.30
N ILE A 32 85.93 -23.12 -45.55
CA ILE A 32 86.35 -21.72 -45.68
C ILE A 32 87.52 -21.46 -44.74
N THR A 33 88.66 -21.01 -45.30
CA THR A 33 89.95 -20.91 -44.60
C THR A 33 90.44 -19.49 -44.30
N HIS A 34 89.89 -18.45 -44.95
CA HIS A 34 90.27 -17.04 -44.71
C HIS A 34 89.07 -16.09 -44.84
N PRO A 35 88.79 -15.21 -43.85
CA PRO A 35 87.85 -14.11 -43.99
C PRO A 35 88.49 -12.86 -44.61
N LEU A 36 87.77 -12.16 -45.49
CA LEU A 36 88.16 -10.83 -45.96
C LEU A 36 87.70 -9.76 -44.94
N PRO A 37 88.58 -8.85 -44.49
CA PRO A 37 88.20 -7.84 -43.49
C PRO A 37 87.25 -6.80 -44.09
N GLY A 38 86.04 -6.69 -43.54
CA GLY A 38 85.07 -5.63 -43.88
C GLY A 38 83.70 -6.09 -44.38
N GLN A 39 83.41 -7.40 -44.41
CA GLN A 39 82.08 -7.94 -44.74
C GLN A 39 81.59 -8.93 -43.65
N PRO A 40 80.26 -9.05 -43.43
CA PRO A 40 79.71 -10.05 -42.52
C PRO A 40 79.85 -11.46 -43.10
N LEU A 41 79.98 -12.46 -42.22
CA LEU A 41 80.06 -13.87 -42.60
C LEU A 41 78.71 -14.39 -43.15
N PRO A 42 78.73 -15.33 -44.11
CA PRO A 42 77.51 -16.01 -44.56
C PRO A 42 76.94 -16.93 -43.45
N PRO A 43 75.63 -17.19 -43.45
CA PRO A 43 75.02 -18.13 -42.49
C PRO A 43 75.51 -19.56 -42.75
N GLN A 44 75.78 -20.33 -41.69
CA GLN A 44 76.39 -21.67 -41.76
C GLN A 44 75.47 -22.79 -42.29
N SER A 45 74.24 -22.48 -42.70
CA SER A 45 73.33 -23.41 -43.37
C SER A 45 72.41 -22.67 -44.35
N THR A 46 72.05 -23.32 -45.44
CA THR A 46 71.09 -22.81 -46.45
C THR A 46 69.62 -23.14 -46.13
N LEU A 47 69.30 -23.65 -44.94
CA LEU A 47 67.95 -24.05 -44.54
C LEU A 47 67.35 -23.09 -43.49
N PRO A 48 66.13 -22.54 -43.68
CA PRO A 48 65.62 -21.47 -42.82
C PRO A 48 65.22 -21.88 -41.39
N HIS A 49 64.95 -23.17 -41.12
CA HIS A 49 64.41 -23.62 -39.82
C HIS A 49 65.04 -24.91 -39.23
N GLY A 50 66.07 -25.48 -39.86
CA GLY A 50 66.80 -26.66 -39.32
C GLY A 50 65.99 -27.95 -39.20
N LEU A 51 66.52 -28.91 -38.43
CA LEU A 51 65.84 -30.15 -38.03
C LEU A 51 65.25 -30.01 -36.62
N PRO A 52 64.10 -30.64 -36.31
CA PRO A 52 63.56 -30.66 -34.95
C PRO A 52 64.50 -31.45 -34.00
N PRO A 53 64.70 -30.99 -32.76
CA PRO A 53 65.58 -31.66 -31.81
C PRO A 53 65.01 -33.02 -31.39
N THR A 54 65.90 -34.03 -31.33
CA THR A 54 65.62 -35.29 -30.63
C THR A 54 65.36 -35.03 -29.14
N SER A 55 64.55 -35.90 -28.51
CA SER A 55 64.23 -35.82 -27.08
C SER A 55 65.47 -35.65 -26.20
N LEU A 56 65.39 -34.77 -25.20
CA LEU A 56 66.44 -34.56 -24.20
C LEU A 56 66.78 -35.87 -23.47
N SER A 57 68.02 -35.99 -22.98
CA SER A 57 68.38 -37.10 -22.10
C SER A 57 67.69 -36.93 -20.74
N LEU A 58 67.43 -38.05 -20.07
CA LEU A 58 66.70 -38.06 -18.80
C LEU A 58 67.48 -37.33 -17.68
N GLU A 59 68.82 -37.30 -17.76
CA GLU A 59 69.65 -36.46 -16.89
C GLU A 59 69.41 -34.97 -17.13
N THR A 60 69.42 -34.50 -18.38
CA THR A 60 69.17 -33.07 -18.69
C THR A 60 67.73 -32.65 -18.40
N GLU A 61 66.75 -33.54 -18.57
CA GLU A 61 65.36 -33.32 -18.15
C GLU A 61 65.26 -33.15 -16.62
N VAL A 62 65.89 -34.02 -15.83
CA VAL A 62 65.91 -33.94 -14.36
C VAL A 62 66.71 -32.73 -13.87
N GLU A 63 67.88 -32.46 -14.43
CA GLU A 63 68.69 -31.28 -14.07
C GLU A 63 67.91 -29.99 -14.36
N LYS A 64 67.21 -29.93 -15.50
CA LYS A 64 66.36 -28.78 -15.82
C LYS A 64 65.19 -28.63 -14.85
N GLN A 65 64.42 -29.70 -14.58
CA GLN A 65 63.22 -29.63 -13.74
C GLN A 65 63.52 -29.45 -12.24
N PHE A 66 64.59 -30.04 -11.70
CA PHE A 66 64.86 -30.10 -10.26
C PHE A 66 66.05 -29.24 -9.79
N LEU A 67 66.95 -28.81 -10.69
CA LEU A 67 68.15 -28.03 -10.32
C LEU A 67 68.25 -26.66 -11.00
N GLN A 68 67.55 -26.42 -12.11
CA GLN A 68 67.64 -25.16 -12.86
C GLN A 68 66.34 -24.35 -12.91
N ASP A 69 65.16 -24.97 -12.95
CA ASP A 69 63.88 -24.27 -13.00
C ASP A 69 63.45 -23.77 -11.60
N PRO A 70 63.40 -22.45 -11.33
CA PRO A 70 63.07 -21.93 -10.00
C PRO A 70 61.62 -22.19 -9.58
N SER A 71 60.73 -22.59 -10.50
CA SER A 71 59.32 -22.87 -10.19
C SER A 71 59.11 -24.10 -9.30
N TRP A 72 60.10 -24.98 -9.20
CA TRP A 72 60.11 -26.14 -8.29
C TRP A 72 60.67 -25.85 -6.89
N LEU A 73 61.18 -24.64 -6.64
CA LEU A 73 61.59 -24.24 -5.28
C LEU A 73 60.35 -23.90 -4.44
N PRO A 74 60.30 -24.27 -3.14
CA PRO A 74 59.17 -24.00 -2.24
C PRO A 74 59.05 -22.51 -1.82
N ILE A 75 59.50 -21.58 -2.67
CA ILE A 75 59.28 -20.12 -2.54
C ILE A 75 57.78 -19.80 -2.71
N HIS A 76 57.04 -20.67 -3.39
CA HIS A 76 55.58 -20.59 -3.58
C HIS A 76 54.79 -21.52 -2.64
N ASP A 77 55.46 -22.28 -1.77
CA ASP A 77 54.78 -23.16 -0.82
C ASP A 77 54.17 -22.34 0.32
N THR A 78 53.03 -22.77 0.86
CA THR A 78 52.26 -21.99 1.85
C THR A 78 52.76 -22.19 3.28
N ASP A 79 53.95 -22.75 3.44
CA ASP A 79 54.53 -23.14 4.72
C ASP A 79 54.89 -21.92 5.58
N LEU A 80 54.18 -21.76 6.70
CA LEU A 80 54.23 -20.60 7.60
C LEU A 80 55.65 -20.29 8.10
N SER A 81 56.52 -21.31 8.10
CA SER A 81 57.97 -21.26 8.31
C SER A 81 58.68 -20.06 7.66
N PHE A 82 58.28 -19.67 6.45
CA PHE A 82 58.94 -18.61 5.68
C PHE A 82 58.21 -17.26 5.70
N GLN A 83 56.96 -17.22 6.20
CA GLN A 83 56.15 -16.00 6.22
C GLN A 83 56.34 -15.20 7.52
N LYS A 84 57.30 -14.26 7.52
CA LYS A 84 57.36 -13.22 8.55
C LYS A 84 56.21 -12.21 8.38
N PHE A 85 55.08 -12.48 9.03
CA PHE A 85 54.04 -11.49 9.25
C PHE A 85 54.61 -10.29 10.00
N LEU A 86 54.78 -9.17 9.30
CA LEU A 86 55.11 -7.88 9.90
C LEU A 86 53.96 -7.46 10.83
N LYS A 87 54.22 -7.48 12.13
CA LYS A 87 53.36 -6.81 13.12
C LYS A 87 53.53 -5.30 12.95
N TYR A 88 52.68 -4.70 12.12
CA TYR A 88 52.47 -3.27 12.11
C TYR A 88 51.83 -2.84 13.44
N ASP A 89 52.24 -1.69 13.98
CA ASP A 89 51.50 -1.06 15.07
C ASP A 89 50.11 -0.65 14.55
N VAL A 90 49.07 -1.23 15.15
CA VAL A 90 47.69 -0.99 14.73
C VAL A 90 47.26 0.39 15.22
N ASN A 91 47.42 1.39 14.37
CA ASN A 91 46.92 2.74 14.61
C ASN A 91 45.38 2.75 14.52
N VAL A 92 44.70 2.43 15.62
CA VAL A 92 43.23 2.43 15.72
C VAL A 92 42.65 3.82 15.45
N ASP A 93 43.37 4.89 15.82
CA ASP A 93 42.94 6.28 15.58
C ASP A 93 42.77 6.59 14.08
N SER A 94 43.47 5.87 13.20
CA SER A 94 43.28 6.00 11.74
C SER A 94 41.91 5.53 11.23
N LEU A 95 41.13 4.83 12.06
CA LEU A 95 39.73 4.46 11.78
C LEU A 95 38.73 5.51 12.29
N LEU A 96 39.16 6.49 13.10
CA LEU A 96 38.30 7.51 13.69
C LEU A 96 38.12 8.69 12.72
N ASN A 97 37.02 8.70 11.99
CA ASN A 97 36.67 9.78 11.08
C ASN A 97 35.96 10.93 11.80
N CYS A 98 36.71 11.96 12.20
CA CYS A 98 36.14 13.23 12.64
C CYS A 98 35.68 14.06 11.43
N ALA A 99 34.38 14.00 11.12
CA ALA A 99 33.79 14.88 10.10
C ALA A 99 33.96 16.36 10.51
N PRO A 100 34.30 17.28 9.57
CA PRO A 100 34.35 18.70 9.86
C PRO A 100 32.95 19.22 10.23
N SER A 101 32.89 20.20 11.14
CA SER A 101 31.62 20.84 11.51
C SER A 101 30.96 21.46 10.25
N PRO A 102 29.65 21.31 10.05
CA PRO A 102 28.96 22.00 8.96
C PRO A 102 29.11 23.52 9.12
N LEU A 103 29.17 24.25 8.00
CA LEU A 103 29.17 25.71 8.03
C LEU A 103 27.81 26.21 8.56
N HIS A 104 27.86 27.03 9.62
CA HIS A 104 26.67 27.57 10.29
C HIS A 104 26.13 28.85 9.65
N SER A 105 26.70 29.28 8.53
CA SER A 105 26.30 30.46 7.76
C SER A 105 26.13 30.14 6.27
N GLY A 106 25.28 30.94 5.61
CA GLY A 106 25.05 30.89 4.18
C GLY A 106 24.78 32.28 3.61
N LEU A 107 24.93 32.44 2.30
CA LEU A 107 24.66 33.71 1.62
C LEU A 107 23.19 33.82 1.23
N SER A 108 22.50 34.79 1.83
CA SER A 108 21.19 35.27 1.38
C SER A 108 21.36 36.36 0.32
N VAL A 109 20.36 36.50 -0.55
CA VAL A 109 20.40 37.40 -1.70
C VAL A 109 19.45 38.57 -1.47
N VAL A 110 20.00 39.77 -1.35
CA VAL A 110 19.22 41.01 -1.30
C VAL A 110 18.78 41.37 -2.71
N ARG A 111 17.46 41.52 -2.90
CA ARG A 111 16.86 41.93 -4.18
C ARG A 111 16.10 43.25 -4.02
N ASP A 112 16.05 44.01 -5.11
CA ASP A 112 15.13 45.13 -5.25
C ASP A 112 13.67 44.60 -5.25
N PRO A 113 12.80 45.02 -4.32
CA PRO A 113 11.42 44.54 -4.25
C PRO A 113 10.54 45.01 -5.42
N THR A 114 11.00 45.96 -6.25
CA THR A 114 10.26 46.52 -7.39
C THR A 114 10.76 45.98 -8.74
N THR A 115 12.07 45.80 -8.92
CA THR A 115 12.65 45.30 -10.18
C THR A 115 13.09 43.84 -10.13
N GLY A 116 13.20 43.23 -8.94
CA GLY A 116 13.67 41.86 -8.74
C GLY A 116 15.18 41.65 -8.98
N MET A 117 15.91 42.71 -9.35
CA MET A 117 17.36 42.68 -9.59
C MET A 117 18.12 42.30 -8.33
N LEU A 118 19.26 41.63 -8.52
CA LEU A 118 20.23 41.32 -7.47
C LEU A 118 20.92 42.63 -7.05
N LEU A 119 20.87 42.96 -5.76
CA LEU A 119 21.52 44.15 -5.21
C LEU A 119 22.82 43.80 -4.47
N ASP A 120 22.75 42.82 -3.56
CA ASP A 120 23.86 42.46 -2.69
C ASP A 120 23.70 41.04 -2.12
N PHE A 121 24.73 40.51 -1.45
CA PHE A 121 24.71 39.23 -0.73
C PHE A 121 24.99 39.45 0.75
N THR A 122 24.09 39.01 1.63
CA THR A 122 24.25 39.08 3.08
C THR A 122 24.50 37.71 3.67
N GLU A 123 25.49 37.59 4.55
CA GLU A 123 25.71 36.36 5.31
C GLU A 123 24.64 36.23 6.40
N VAL A 124 23.99 35.07 6.47
CA VAL A 124 22.89 34.76 7.39
C VAL A 124 23.18 33.43 8.07
N LEU A 125 22.94 33.36 9.38
CA LEU A 125 23.08 32.12 10.15
C LEU A 125 22.00 31.12 9.76
N LEU A 126 22.39 29.86 9.61
CA LEU A 126 21.51 28.75 9.29
C LEU A 126 21.26 27.93 10.55
N GLU A 127 20.01 27.80 10.98
CA GLU A 127 19.64 26.98 12.14
C GLU A 127 19.69 25.47 11.81
N ASN A 128 19.46 25.12 10.55
CA ASN A 128 19.25 23.76 10.05
C ASN A 128 20.53 23.11 9.48
N THR A 129 21.64 23.18 10.22
CA THR A 129 22.98 22.76 9.75
C THR A 129 23.27 21.28 10.03
N GLY A 130 23.81 20.55 9.05
CA GLY A 130 24.11 19.12 9.19
C GLY A 130 22.89 18.19 9.00
N LEU A 131 21.75 18.72 8.54
CA LEU A 131 20.60 17.90 8.15
C LEU A 131 20.91 17.12 6.87
N SER A 132 20.71 15.82 6.92
CA SER A 132 20.94 14.86 5.84
C SER A 132 19.75 13.92 5.67
N ALA A 133 19.74 13.14 4.59
CA ALA A 133 18.75 12.10 4.38
C ALA A 133 18.67 11.03 5.50
N LYS A 134 19.65 10.92 6.41
CA LYS A 134 19.72 9.87 7.45
C LYS A 134 19.31 10.32 8.86
N ASN A 135 19.15 11.62 9.10
CA ASN A 135 18.86 12.20 10.42
C ASN A 135 17.75 13.26 10.42
N SER A 136 17.12 13.59 9.29
CA SER A 136 16.12 14.65 9.20
C SER A 136 14.93 14.29 8.31
N LEU A 137 13.74 14.73 8.72
CA LEU A 137 12.50 14.68 7.92
C LEU A 137 12.31 15.92 7.03
N SER A 138 13.14 16.97 7.22
CA SER A 138 12.96 18.26 6.56
C SER A 138 13.27 18.22 5.06
N LEU A 139 12.46 18.90 4.26
CA LEU A 139 12.69 19.13 2.82
C LEU A 139 13.95 19.97 2.55
N GLN A 140 14.48 20.66 3.57
CA GLN A 140 15.72 21.46 3.48
C GLN A 140 17.00 20.62 3.63
N ARG A 141 16.90 19.34 4.01
CA ARG A 141 18.05 18.45 4.22
C ARG A 141 18.92 18.31 2.96
N GLN A 142 20.20 18.01 3.14
CA GLN A 142 21.08 17.66 2.02
C GLN A 142 20.61 16.35 1.36
N PRO A 143 20.53 16.30 0.02
CA PRO A 143 20.03 15.13 -0.70
C PRO A 143 21.00 13.94 -0.59
N GLY A 144 20.46 12.73 -0.67
CA GLY A 144 21.23 11.51 -0.75
C GLY A 144 22.11 11.38 -2.02
N PRO A 145 22.99 10.37 -2.08
CA PRO A 145 23.83 10.13 -3.25
C PRO A 145 22.96 9.84 -4.50
N PRO A 146 23.36 10.27 -5.72
CA PRO A 146 22.53 10.12 -6.92
C PRO A 146 22.06 8.69 -7.21
N SER A 147 22.84 7.67 -6.81
CA SER A 147 22.50 6.25 -6.93
C SER A 147 21.28 5.82 -6.11
N GLU A 148 20.92 6.55 -5.05
CA GLU A 148 19.76 6.26 -4.19
C GLU A 148 18.56 7.20 -4.47
N SER A 149 18.75 8.28 -5.23
CA SER A 149 17.72 9.31 -5.51
C SER A 149 16.35 8.74 -5.93
N LEU A 150 16.33 7.85 -6.93
CA LEU A 150 15.11 7.42 -7.62
C LEU A 150 14.16 6.53 -6.80
N ARG A 151 14.68 5.67 -5.91
CA ARG A 151 13.87 4.78 -5.06
C ARG A 151 14.04 5.05 -3.56
N GLY A 152 14.90 6.00 -3.20
CA GLY A 152 15.35 6.20 -1.83
C GLY A 152 16.21 5.04 -1.32
N SER A 153 16.49 5.06 -0.02
CA SER A 153 17.23 4.03 0.71
C SER A 153 16.50 3.73 2.02
N ASN A 154 16.37 2.47 2.43
CA ASN A 154 15.83 2.14 3.77
C ASN A 154 16.80 2.55 4.91
N THR A 155 17.96 3.15 4.60
CA THR A 155 18.77 3.89 5.59
C THR A 155 18.35 5.35 5.71
N SER A 156 17.77 5.94 4.66
CA SER A 156 17.25 7.30 4.65
C SER A 156 15.90 7.38 5.36
N TYR A 157 15.65 8.48 6.03
CA TYR A 157 14.37 8.82 6.63
C TYR A 157 13.39 9.30 5.54
N PRO A 158 12.07 9.11 5.70
CA PRO A 158 11.07 9.74 4.84
C PRO A 158 11.14 11.28 4.96
N PHE A 159 10.44 11.99 4.09
CA PHE A 159 10.12 13.41 4.32
C PHE A 159 8.92 13.53 5.26
N LEU A 160 8.81 14.65 6.00
CA LEU A 160 7.71 14.89 6.95
C LEU A 160 6.34 14.85 6.23
N PRO A 161 5.40 13.98 6.63
CA PRO A 161 4.08 13.92 6.00
C PRO A 161 3.25 15.18 6.22
N GLY A 162 2.57 15.63 5.18
CA GLY A 162 1.75 16.86 5.19
C GLY A 162 0.67 16.82 6.28
N GLY A 163 0.57 17.92 7.04
CA GLY A 163 -0.34 18.05 8.17
C GLY A 163 0.07 17.27 9.43
N MET A 164 1.23 16.60 9.46
CA MET A 164 1.92 16.30 10.72
C MET A 164 2.73 17.52 11.16
N GLU A 165 2.91 17.67 12.47
CA GLU A 165 3.72 18.74 13.06
C GLU A 165 5.08 18.16 13.43
N GLU A 166 6.16 18.87 13.09
CA GLU A 166 7.51 18.51 13.51
C GLU A 166 7.62 18.66 15.03
N LEU A 167 8.31 17.75 15.70
CA LEU A 167 8.47 17.79 17.17
C LEU A 167 9.13 19.13 17.54
N THR A 168 8.42 19.96 18.29
CA THR A 168 8.88 21.33 18.55
C THR A 168 10.20 21.33 19.31
N LEU A 169 11.03 22.36 19.11
CA LEU A 169 12.30 22.50 19.83
C LEU A 169 12.13 22.42 21.36
N ASP A 170 10.98 22.80 21.91
CA ASP A 170 10.69 22.67 23.35
C ASP A 170 10.28 21.26 23.79
N GLN A 171 9.83 20.39 22.88
CA GLN A 171 9.65 18.95 23.12
C GLN A 171 10.97 18.18 22.97
N ILE A 172 11.82 18.60 22.03
CA ILE A 172 13.18 18.08 21.88
C ILE A 172 14.03 18.51 23.09
N LYS A 173 13.94 19.77 23.54
CA LYS A 173 14.52 20.23 24.82
C LYS A 173 14.01 19.41 25.98
N LYS A 174 12.71 19.15 26.14
CA LYS A 174 12.26 18.25 27.24
C LYS A 174 12.80 16.81 27.19
N LYS A 175 13.43 16.40 26.08
CA LYS A 175 14.29 15.22 26.00
C LYS A 175 15.75 15.54 26.36
N SER A 176 16.35 16.62 25.82
CA SER A 176 17.73 16.99 26.11
C SER A 176 17.96 17.60 27.49
N ASP A 177 16.98 18.28 28.11
CA ASP A 177 16.93 18.69 29.51
C ASP A 177 17.10 17.48 30.47
N LEU A 178 16.75 16.25 30.02
CA LEU A 178 16.98 14.99 30.74
C LEU A 178 18.35 14.35 30.43
N GLU A 179 19.10 14.93 29.49
CA GLU A 179 20.43 14.51 29.02
C GLU A 179 21.53 15.59 29.23
N GLU A 180 21.15 16.82 29.61
CA GLU A 180 22.04 17.99 29.80
C GLU A 180 22.45 18.21 31.26
N ASP A 181 21.69 17.68 32.23
CA ASP A 181 22.04 17.63 33.67
C ASP A 181 23.14 16.56 33.97
N ILE A 182 24.15 16.41 33.10
CA ILE A 182 25.30 15.51 33.30
C ILE A 182 26.35 16.19 34.17
N ASP A 183 26.44 15.77 35.44
CA ASP A 183 27.57 16.09 36.32
C ASP A 183 28.83 15.37 35.83
N PHE A 184 29.69 16.06 35.10
CA PHE A 184 30.93 15.51 34.52
C PHE A 184 31.90 14.89 35.56
N GLU A 185 31.74 15.14 36.86
CA GLU A 185 32.55 14.49 37.91
C GLU A 185 31.93 13.16 38.41
N LYS A 186 30.65 12.89 38.12
CA LYS A 186 29.90 11.74 38.69
C LYS A 186 29.20 10.87 37.64
N ASP A 187 28.52 11.50 36.69
CA ASP A 187 27.58 10.88 35.74
C ASP A 187 28.17 10.68 34.33
N LEU A 188 29.48 10.44 34.24
CA LEU A 188 30.11 9.96 33.01
C LEU A 188 29.42 8.68 32.52
N LEU A 189 28.93 8.69 31.28
CA LEU A 189 28.22 7.59 30.62
C LEU A 189 29.10 6.34 30.43
N ARG A 190 29.24 5.53 31.49
CA ARG A 190 29.98 4.26 31.46
C ARG A 190 29.33 3.24 30.54
N VAL A 191 28.00 3.24 30.48
CA VAL A 191 27.18 2.36 29.63
C VAL A 191 26.57 3.20 28.51
N PRO A 192 26.82 2.88 27.22
CA PRO A 192 26.18 3.58 26.11
C PRO A 192 24.65 3.39 26.12
N PRO A 193 23.85 4.42 25.75
CA PRO A 193 22.39 4.31 25.71
C PRO A 193 21.90 3.08 24.92
N GLY A 194 20.92 2.38 25.49
CA GLY A 194 20.34 1.15 24.91
C GLY A 194 21.17 -0.14 25.12
N LEU A 195 22.41 -0.06 25.59
CA LEU A 195 23.21 -1.25 25.95
C LEU A 195 23.09 -1.60 27.43
N LYS A 196 23.39 -2.87 27.76
CA LYS A 196 23.41 -3.38 29.15
C LYS A 196 24.80 -3.40 29.78
N ASN A 197 25.84 -3.42 28.95
CA ASN A 197 27.23 -3.50 29.35
C ASN A 197 27.94 -2.22 28.90
N GLY A 198 28.80 -1.69 29.76
CA GLY A 198 29.60 -0.48 29.50
C GLY A 198 31.08 -0.77 29.22
N MET A 199 31.86 0.30 29.08
CA MET A 199 33.31 0.21 29.21
C MET A 199 33.66 0.18 30.71
N ASP A 200 34.48 -0.79 31.11
CA ASP A 200 35.10 -0.76 32.43
C ASP A 200 36.37 0.09 32.39
N PHE A 201 36.36 1.21 33.11
CA PHE A 201 37.50 2.11 33.25
C PHE A 201 38.40 1.73 34.44
N THR A 202 38.07 0.66 35.17
CA THR A 202 38.77 0.21 36.38
C THR A 202 39.58 -1.06 36.16
N ASP A 203 40.66 -0.99 35.37
CA ASP A 203 41.60 -2.11 35.28
C ASP A 203 43.08 -1.77 35.48
N LYS A 204 43.80 -2.75 36.00
CA LYS A 204 45.21 -2.68 36.42
C LYS A 204 46.08 -3.35 35.36
N ALA A 205 47.03 -2.58 34.83
CA ALA A 205 48.27 -3.11 34.24
C ALA A 205 48.12 -4.20 33.16
N THR A 206 47.68 -3.80 31.98
CA THR A 206 48.21 -4.39 30.73
C THR A 206 49.08 -3.36 30.00
N SER A 207 50.17 -3.83 29.37
CA SER A 207 51.26 -2.96 28.91
C SER A 207 51.04 -2.42 27.50
N CYS A 208 50.28 -1.33 27.39
CA CYS A 208 50.32 -0.45 26.22
C CYS A 208 51.21 0.78 26.50
N PRO A 209 52.00 1.27 25.53
CA PRO A 209 52.62 2.58 25.65
C PRO A 209 51.53 3.66 25.73
N ALA A 210 51.67 4.59 26.68
CA ALA A 210 50.59 5.52 27.03
C ALA A 210 50.17 6.44 25.85
N PRO A 211 48.85 6.72 25.68
CA PRO A 211 48.34 7.63 24.65
C PRO A 211 48.58 9.11 25.02
N SER A 212 49.85 9.48 25.17
CA SER A 212 50.35 10.78 25.69
C SER A 212 50.21 11.96 24.72
N ARG A 213 49.18 11.94 23.85
CA ARG A 213 48.93 12.97 22.83
C ARG A 213 47.47 13.43 22.69
N LEU A 214 46.48 12.60 23.08
CA LEU A 214 45.07 12.93 22.83
C LEU A 214 44.56 14.08 23.72
N LEU A 215 44.96 14.12 25.00
CA LEU A 215 44.64 15.22 25.92
C LEU A 215 45.43 16.52 25.62
N THR A 216 46.60 16.41 25.00
CA THR A 216 47.49 17.57 24.75
C THR A 216 47.06 18.42 23.55
N VAL A 217 46.37 17.83 22.56
CA VAL A 217 45.85 18.57 21.39
C VAL A 217 44.65 19.44 21.76
N LEU A 218 43.86 19.04 22.77
CA LEU A 218 42.77 19.84 23.35
C LEU A 218 43.26 20.92 24.35
N LEU A 219 44.54 20.90 24.73
CA LEU A 219 45.13 21.78 25.74
C LEU A 219 46.32 22.58 25.18
N TYR A 220 46.11 23.23 24.03
CA TYR A 220 46.96 24.36 23.65
C TYR A 220 46.64 25.57 24.55
N PRO A 221 47.66 26.26 25.10
CA PRO A 221 47.43 27.40 26.00
C PRO A 221 47.00 28.64 25.22
N VAL A 222 45.69 28.75 24.96
CA VAL A 222 45.07 30.03 24.61
C VAL A 222 45.24 30.97 25.81
N GLN A 223 45.61 32.22 25.55
CA GLN A 223 45.79 33.23 26.59
C GLN A 223 44.48 33.45 27.37
N PRO A 224 44.53 33.79 28.67
CA PRO A 224 43.34 33.94 29.49
C PRO A 224 42.50 35.15 29.05
N ILE A 225 41.51 34.88 28.19
CA ILE A 225 40.37 35.75 27.91
C ILE A 225 39.20 35.19 28.74
N GLU A 226 38.59 36.01 29.57
CA GLU A 226 37.51 35.61 30.47
C GLU A 226 36.26 35.24 29.66
N PHE A 227 36.04 33.93 29.45
CA PHE A 227 34.82 33.42 28.83
C PHE A 227 33.65 33.46 29.82
N VAL A 228 33.08 34.64 30.00
CA VAL A 228 31.80 34.83 30.68
C VAL A 228 30.70 34.22 29.80
N ILE A 229 30.26 32.99 30.13
CA ILE A 229 29.11 32.34 29.48
C ILE A 229 27.81 33.02 29.95
N GLY A 230 27.57 34.22 29.41
CA GLY A 230 26.34 34.99 29.58
C GLY A 230 25.51 34.96 28.31
N LEU A 231 24.85 33.84 28.02
CA LEU A 231 23.98 33.67 26.84
C LEU A 231 22.69 34.52 26.95
N LYS A 232 22.82 35.82 26.76
CA LYS A 232 21.71 36.70 26.39
C LYS A 232 21.44 36.57 24.90
N PHE A 233 20.41 35.80 24.53
CA PHE A 233 19.87 35.86 23.18
C PHE A 233 19.28 37.25 22.91
N GLY A 234 19.82 37.94 21.90
CA GLY A 234 19.36 39.26 21.48
C GLY A 234 18.09 39.15 20.64
N HIS A 235 16.93 39.44 21.23
CA HIS A 235 15.69 39.61 20.46
C HIS A 235 15.80 40.80 19.50
N ILE A 236 15.88 40.54 18.20
CA ILE A 236 15.56 41.55 17.18
C ILE A 236 14.03 41.54 17.01
N PHE A 237 13.35 42.42 17.75
CA PHE A 237 11.95 42.72 17.51
C PHE A 237 11.78 43.50 16.20
N SER A 238 11.10 42.92 15.21
CA SER A 238 10.32 43.73 14.29
C SER A 238 9.09 44.26 15.04
N MET A 239 8.90 45.58 15.10
CA MET A 239 7.75 46.18 15.79
C MET A 239 6.53 46.27 14.86
N ASP A 240 5.63 45.29 14.96
CA ASP A 240 4.23 45.45 14.52
C ASP A 240 3.31 45.66 15.74
N TYR A 241 3.16 46.93 16.13
CA TYR A 241 2.23 47.35 17.16
C TYR A 241 0.80 47.43 16.60
N ASN A 242 -0.06 46.43 16.88
CA ASN A 242 -1.50 46.62 17.20
C ASN A 242 -2.30 45.30 17.25
N ARG A 243 -2.55 44.75 18.46
CA ARG A 243 -3.88 44.28 18.91
C ARG A 243 -3.87 43.73 20.35
N LEU A 244 -4.35 44.54 21.29
CA LEU A 244 -4.82 44.09 22.61
C LEU A 244 -6.36 44.01 22.57
N GLU A 245 -6.90 42.94 21.98
CA GLU A 245 -8.33 42.62 22.09
C GLU A 245 -8.58 41.68 23.28
N LYS A 246 -9.68 41.92 24.01
CA LYS A 246 -9.97 41.26 25.28
C LYS A 246 -10.38 39.80 25.06
N SER A 247 -9.87 38.90 25.90
CA SER A 247 -10.19 37.47 25.90
C SER A 247 -11.67 37.20 26.19
N LYS A 248 -12.46 37.11 25.11
CA LYS A 248 -13.63 36.22 25.05
C LYS A 248 -13.14 34.76 25.07
N PRO A 249 -13.98 33.77 25.42
CA PRO A 249 -13.61 32.37 25.26
C PRO A 249 -13.30 32.08 23.78
N ASN A 250 -12.13 31.48 23.52
CA ASN A 250 -11.75 31.07 22.17
C ASN A 250 -12.66 29.91 21.70
N GLU A 251 -13.54 30.20 20.75
CA GLU A 251 -13.90 29.22 19.74
C GLU A 251 -12.67 29.02 18.85
N ASN A 252 -12.09 27.81 18.82
CA ASN A 252 -10.96 27.51 17.93
C ASN A 252 -11.43 27.61 16.47
N PRO A 253 -10.91 28.54 15.64
CA PRO A 253 -11.43 28.74 14.27
C PRO A 253 -11.24 27.52 13.36
N GLU A 254 -10.34 26.62 13.71
CA GLU A 254 -10.10 25.37 12.97
C GLU A 254 -11.24 24.35 13.10
N GLU A 255 -11.96 24.30 14.23
CA GLU A 255 -12.97 23.23 14.48
C GLU A 255 -14.19 23.30 13.56
N ASN A 256 -14.50 24.48 13.01
CA ASN A 256 -15.60 24.70 12.06
C ASN A 256 -15.15 24.77 10.58
N LYS A 257 -13.85 24.61 10.29
CA LYS A 257 -13.32 24.74 8.94
C LYS A 257 -13.56 23.47 8.12
N LYS A 258 -14.55 23.52 7.22
CA LYS A 258 -14.76 22.47 6.19
C LYS A 258 -13.60 22.47 5.21
N TRP A 259 -13.01 21.31 4.96
CA TRP A 259 -11.88 21.16 4.05
C TRP A 259 -12.34 20.81 2.63
N ALA A 260 -13.36 19.96 2.50
CA ALA A 260 -13.94 19.61 1.21
C ALA A 260 -15.05 20.58 0.76
N ILE A 261 -14.91 21.10 -0.45
CA ILE A 261 -15.81 22.08 -1.06
C ILE A 261 -16.51 21.44 -2.26
N PRO A 262 -17.82 21.16 -2.22
CA PRO A 262 -18.55 20.65 -3.37
C PRO A 262 -18.67 21.75 -4.44
N VAL A 263 -18.36 21.41 -5.70
CA VAL A 263 -18.47 22.31 -6.84
C VAL A 263 -19.79 22.06 -7.57
N ASP A 264 -20.59 23.10 -7.75
CA ASP A 264 -21.78 23.04 -8.58
C ASP A 264 -21.41 23.01 -10.08
N ILE A 265 -21.82 21.94 -10.75
CA ILE A 265 -21.59 21.67 -12.18
C ILE A 265 -22.80 22.12 -13.03
N THR A 266 -23.91 22.51 -12.40
CA THR A 266 -25.09 23.06 -13.09
C THR A 266 -24.89 24.52 -13.51
N SER A 267 -24.00 25.24 -12.82
CA SER A 267 -23.59 26.60 -13.18
C SER A 267 -22.70 26.60 -14.43
N PRO A 268 -23.05 27.35 -15.50
CA PRO A 268 -22.23 27.44 -16.71
C PRO A 268 -20.90 28.16 -16.45
N CYS A 269 -19.90 27.90 -17.30
CA CYS A 269 -18.52 28.34 -17.11
C CYS A 269 -18.02 29.08 -18.37
N ASP A 270 -18.78 30.08 -18.79
CA ASP A 270 -18.63 30.75 -20.09
C ASP A 270 -17.50 31.79 -20.10
N ASP A 271 -17.01 32.18 -18.92
CA ASP A 271 -15.86 33.06 -18.72
C ASP A 271 -14.53 32.30 -18.55
N PHE A 272 -14.50 30.98 -18.74
CA PHE A 272 -13.32 30.12 -18.63
C PHE A 272 -12.08 30.70 -19.33
N TYR A 273 -12.20 31.03 -20.63
CA TYR A 273 -11.10 31.60 -21.43
C TYR A 273 -10.78 33.08 -21.10
N LYS A 274 -11.61 33.75 -20.29
CA LYS A 274 -11.30 35.09 -19.74
C LYS A 274 -10.50 34.98 -18.44
N ARG A 275 -10.77 33.95 -17.63
CA ARG A 275 -10.02 33.65 -16.40
C ARG A 275 -8.65 33.03 -16.71
N ILE A 276 -8.59 32.12 -17.68
CA ILE A 276 -7.35 31.48 -18.14
C ILE A 276 -7.12 31.85 -19.61
N PRO A 277 -6.46 32.99 -19.90
CA PRO A 277 -6.15 33.40 -21.27
C PRO A 277 -5.06 32.53 -21.92
N ASN A 278 -4.09 32.07 -21.14
CA ASN A 278 -2.97 31.23 -21.57
C ASN A 278 -2.99 29.87 -20.83
N PRO A 279 -3.90 28.95 -21.18
CA PRO A 279 -3.97 27.64 -20.55
C PRO A 279 -2.75 26.78 -20.91
N ALA A 280 -2.27 25.99 -19.95
CA ALA A 280 -1.09 25.14 -20.09
C ALA A 280 -1.21 24.09 -21.21
N PHE A 281 -2.43 23.61 -21.48
CA PHE A 281 -2.73 22.69 -22.58
C PHE A 281 -4.00 23.10 -23.32
N LYS A 282 -4.11 22.73 -24.61
CA LYS A 282 -5.25 23.05 -25.48
C LYS A 282 -5.68 21.82 -26.28
N TRP A 283 -6.95 21.46 -26.18
CA TRP A 283 -7.56 20.33 -26.89
C TRP A 283 -8.26 20.80 -28.19
N PRO A 284 -8.43 19.91 -29.19
CA PRO A 284 -9.17 20.21 -30.42
C PRO A 284 -10.71 20.13 -30.24
N PHE A 285 -11.20 19.90 -29.03
CA PHE A 285 -12.62 19.82 -28.67
C PHE A 285 -12.92 20.74 -27.47
N GLU A 286 -14.17 21.19 -27.35
CA GLU A 286 -14.59 21.97 -26.18
C GLU A 286 -14.73 21.07 -24.94
N LEU A 287 -14.26 21.59 -23.80
CA LEU A 287 -14.32 20.91 -22.51
C LEU A 287 -15.72 20.91 -21.90
N ASP A 288 -16.11 19.77 -21.30
CA ASP A 288 -17.31 19.66 -20.47
C ASP A 288 -17.23 20.61 -19.25
N VAL A 289 -18.36 21.09 -18.74
CA VAL A 289 -18.40 22.07 -17.61
C VAL A 289 -17.60 21.58 -16.40
N PHE A 290 -17.68 20.29 -16.06
CA PHE A 290 -16.93 19.71 -14.94
C PHE A 290 -15.40 19.72 -15.18
N GLN A 291 -14.95 19.63 -16.43
CA GLN A 291 -13.54 19.72 -16.81
C GLN A 291 -13.06 21.17 -16.73
N LYS A 292 -13.86 22.14 -17.24
CA LYS A 292 -13.58 23.58 -17.08
C LYS A 292 -13.43 23.99 -15.61
N GLN A 293 -14.36 23.52 -14.76
CA GLN A 293 -14.29 23.76 -13.31
C GLN A 293 -13.06 23.12 -12.65
N ALA A 294 -12.67 21.90 -13.04
CA ALA A 294 -11.46 21.25 -12.51
C ALA A 294 -10.19 22.02 -12.91
N VAL A 295 -10.06 22.42 -14.17
CA VAL A 295 -8.90 23.18 -14.68
C VAL A 295 -8.78 24.56 -14.00
N LEU A 296 -9.89 25.23 -13.70
CA LEU A 296 -9.90 26.48 -12.90
C LEU A 296 -9.39 26.32 -11.47
N ARG A 297 -9.42 25.11 -10.90
CA ARG A 297 -8.84 24.80 -9.58
C ARG A 297 -7.36 24.45 -9.68
N LEU A 298 -6.96 23.73 -10.73
CA LEU A 298 -5.55 23.42 -10.98
C LEU A 298 -4.69 24.67 -11.20
N GLU A 299 -5.13 25.67 -11.97
CA GLU A 299 -4.41 26.97 -12.10
C GLU A 299 -4.42 27.80 -10.78
N ALA A 300 -5.21 27.43 -9.78
CA ALA A 300 -5.17 27.98 -8.43
C ALA A 300 -4.33 27.14 -7.45
N HIS A 301 -3.66 26.08 -7.93
CA HIS A 301 -2.97 25.04 -7.15
C HIS A 301 -3.86 24.29 -6.12
N ASP A 302 -5.18 24.44 -6.21
CA ASP A 302 -6.18 23.74 -5.39
C ASP A 302 -6.20 22.23 -5.71
N SER A 303 -6.29 21.38 -4.70
CA SER A 303 -6.46 19.93 -4.87
C SER A 303 -7.90 19.57 -5.29
N VAL A 304 -8.08 18.51 -6.09
CA VAL A 304 -9.39 18.19 -6.71
C VAL A 304 -9.76 16.70 -6.63
N PHE A 305 -11.05 16.42 -6.41
CA PHE A 305 -11.67 15.10 -6.60
C PHE A 305 -12.64 15.16 -7.77
N VAL A 306 -12.44 14.31 -8.78
CA VAL A 306 -13.33 14.18 -9.95
C VAL A 306 -14.01 12.81 -9.93
N ALA A 307 -15.30 12.79 -9.53
CA ALA A 307 -16.15 11.60 -9.54
C ALA A 307 -16.96 11.56 -10.83
N ALA A 308 -16.57 10.73 -11.80
CA ALA A 308 -17.26 10.64 -13.09
C ALA A 308 -17.22 9.23 -13.68
N HIS A 309 -18.18 8.90 -14.53
CA HIS A 309 -18.27 7.59 -15.19
C HIS A 309 -16.98 7.21 -15.93
N THR A 310 -16.77 5.91 -16.15
CA THR A 310 -15.78 5.43 -17.12
C THR A 310 -16.05 6.04 -18.51
N SER A 311 -15.00 6.33 -19.26
CA SER A 311 -15.05 7.07 -20.54
C SER A 311 -15.58 8.51 -20.47
N ALA A 312 -15.80 9.09 -19.27
CA ALA A 312 -16.27 10.48 -19.12
C ALA A 312 -15.26 11.57 -19.56
N GLY A 313 -14.00 11.21 -19.82
CA GLY A 313 -12.94 12.20 -20.12
C GLY A 313 -12.21 12.72 -18.88
N LYS A 314 -12.15 11.94 -17.79
CA LYS A 314 -11.38 12.28 -16.57
C LYS A 314 -9.91 12.61 -16.85
N THR A 315 -9.32 11.95 -17.85
CA THR A 315 -7.90 12.11 -18.22
C THR A 315 -7.53 13.53 -18.67
N VAL A 316 -8.48 14.35 -19.15
CA VAL A 316 -8.29 15.80 -19.40
C VAL A 316 -7.72 16.54 -18.18
N VAL A 317 -8.16 16.15 -16.96
CA VAL A 317 -7.70 16.79 -15.71
C VAL A 317 -6.27 16.36 -15.36
N ALA A 318 -5.90 15.11 -15.69
CA ALA A 318 -4.52 14.62 -15.55
C ALA A 318 -3.57 15.24 -16.60
N GLU A 319 -4.00 15.31 -17.86
CA GLU A 319 -3.28 15.94 -18.97
C GLU A 319 -2.97 17.41 -18.66
N TYR A 320 -3.91 18.15 -18.08
CA TYR A 320 -3.68 19.53 -17.69
C TYR A 320 -2.64 19.67 -16.58
N ALA A 321 -2.71 18.82 -15.55
CA ALA A 321 -1.74 18.86 -14.45
C ALA A 321 -0.32 18.51 -14.89
N ILE A 322 -0.17 17.56 -15.82
CA ILE A 322 1.13 17.23 -16.43
C ILE A 322 1.70 18.44 -17.18
N ALA A 323 0.88 19.11 -18.01
CA ALA A 323 1.29 20.31 -18.74
C ALA A 323 1.58 21.51 -17.80
N LEU A 324 0.84 21.61 -16.70
CA LEU A 324 1.03 22.66 -15.68
C LEU A 324 2.36 22.50 -14.96
N SER A 325 2.72 21.28 -14.53
CA SER A 325 4.04 21.01 -13.95
C SER A 325 5.19 21.27 -14.93
N GLN A 326 5.03 20.91 -16.20
CA GLN A 326 6.01 21.21 -17.24
C GLN A 326 6.19 22.72 -17.46
N LYS A 327 5.12 23.52 -17.33
CA LYS A 327 5.15 25.00 -17.30
C LYS A 327 5.79 25.56 -16.03
N HIS A 328 5.74 24.84 -14.90
CA HIS A 328 6.32 25.23 -13.61
C HIS A 328 7.74 24.69 -13.36
N MET A 329 8.27 23.86 -14.27
CA MET A 329 9.54 23.14 -14.13
C MET A 329 9.57 22.14 -12.95
N THR A 330 8.41 21.58 -12.60
CA THR A 330 8.20 20.60 -11.52
C THR A 330 7.91 19.19 -12.06
N ARG A 331 7.92 18.18 -11.18
CA ARG A 331 7.59 16.78 -11.52
C ARG A 331 6.13 16.44 -11.17
N THR A 332 5.53 15.55 -11.97
CA THR A 332 4.20 14.94 -11.74
C THR A 332 4.35 13.44 -11.59
N ILE A 333 3.65 12.84 -10.62
CA ILE A 333 3.51 11.38 -10.54
C ILE A 333 2.08 10.96 -10.90
N TYR A 334 1.95 10.07 -11.88
CA TYR A 334 0.70 9.40 -12.21
C TYR A 334 0.69 7.99 -11.63
N THR A 335 -0.15 7.76 -10.63
CA THR A 335 -0.35 6.43 -10.04
C THR A 335 -1.52 5.72 -10.69
N SER A 336 -1.29 4.45 -11.04
CA SER A 336 -2.30 3.53 -11.57
C SER A 336 -2.32 2.26 -10.72
N PRO A 337 -3.50 1.69 -10.42
CA PRO A 337 -3.59 0.46 -9.64
C PRO A 337 -3.07 -0.77 -10.38
N ILE A 338 -2.83 -0.75 -11.71
CA ILE A 338 -2.51 -1.96 -12.49
C ILE A 338 -1.34 -1.72 -13.44
N LYS A 339 -0.31 -2.60 -13.42
CA LYS A 339 0.86 -2.56 -14.32
C LYS A 339 0.46 -2.41 -15.81
N ALA A 340 -0.59 -3.11 -16.26
CA ALA A 340 -1.12 -3.00 -17.64
C ALA A 340 -1.73 -1.62 -17.96
N LEU A 341 -2.48 -1.01 -17.04
CA LEU A 341 -2.99 0.35 -17.21
C LEU A 341 -1.86 1.39 -17.18
N SER A 342 -0.83 1.17 -16.36
CA SER A 342 0.40 1.98 -16.35
C SER A 342 1.12 1.92 -17.70
N ASN A 343 1.22 0.73 -18.31
CA ASN A 343 1.77 0.55 -19.65
C ASN A 343 0.91 1.25 -20.74
N GLN A 344 -0.42 1.15 -20.67
CA GLN A 344 -1.31 1.89 -21.58
C GLN A 344 -1.09 3.40 -21.44
N LYS A 345 -1.14 3.92 -20.21
CA LYS A 345 -0.99 5.36 -19.92
C LYS A 345 0.39 5.89 -20.28
N PHE A 346 1.43 5.08 -20.17
CA PHE A 346 2.76 5.41 -20.69
C PHE A 346 2.69 5.65 -22.19
N ARG A 347 2.11 4.74 -22.98
CA ARG A 347 1.96 4.96 -24.42
C ARG A 347 1.12 6.19 -24.74
N ASP A 348 -0.04 6.34 -24.09
CA ASP A 348 -0.96 7.45 -24.31
C ASP A 348 -0.25 8.80 -24.07
N PHE A 349 0.37 9.00 -22.89
CA PHE A 349 1.04 10.25 -22.55
C PHE A 349 2.39 10.44 -23.27
N LYS A 350 3.13 9.39 -23.61
CA LYS A 350 4.36 9.50 -24.41
C LYS A 350 4.06 10.04 -25.82
N ASN A 351 2.92 9.67 -26.40
CA ASN A 351 2.45 10.23 -27.67
C ASN A 351 2.01 11.71 -27.55
N THR A 352 1.47 12.13 -26.39
CA THR A 352 0.94 13.48 -26.18
C THR A 352 2.00 14.51 -25.74
N PHE A 353 2.91 14.12 -24.83
CA PHE A 353 3.85 15.04 -24.17
C PHE A 353 5.33 14.74 -24.48
N GLY A 354 5.67 13.55 -24.97
CA GLY A 354 7.06 13.14 -25.26
C GLY A 354 7.93 12.87 -24.02
N ASP A 355 7.95 13.78 -23.04
CA ASP A 355 8.71 13.63 -21.80
C ASP A 355 7.90 12.91 -20.70
N VAL A 356 7.88 11.59 -20.79
CA VAL A 356 7.20 10.68 -19.86
C VAL A 356 8.08 9.48 -19.56
N GLY A 357 8.14 9.09 -18.29
CA GLY A 357 8.82 7.90 -17.76
C GLY A 357 7.85 6.86 -17.17
N LEU A 358 8.35 5.64 -16.96
CA LEU A 358 7.61 4.51 -16.40
C LEU A 358 8.47 3.79 -15.35
N LEU A 359 7.98 3.71 -14.12
CA LEU A 359 8.62 3.02 -13.01
C LEU A 359 7.73 1.87 -12.51
N THR A 360 8.23 0.63 -12.68
CA THR A 360 7.59 -0.59 -12.16
C THR A 360 8.60 -1.41 -11.35
N GLY A 361 8.16 -2.53 -10.75
CA GLY A 361 9.07 -3.49 -10.12
C GLY A 361 10.05 -4.15 -11.09
N ASP A 362 9.67 -4.27 -12.37
CA ASP A 362 10.36 -5.07 -13.38
C ASP A 362 11.21 -4.23 -14.34
N VAL A 363 10.68 -3.07 -14.74
CA VAL A 363 11.20 -2.19 -15.80
C VAL A 363 11.18 -0.73 -15.32
N GLN A 364 12.23 0.01 -15.66
CA GLN A 364 12.35 1.45 -15.45
C GLN A 364 12.71 2.09 -16.80
N LEU A 365 11.92 3.07 -17.25
CA LEU A 365 12.12 3.81 -18.51
C LEU A 365 12.09 5.31 -18.21
N SER A 366 13.07 6.06 -18.73
CA SER A 366 13.17 7.53 -18.59
C SER A 366 12.90 8.04 -17.16
N PRO A 367 13.68 7.61 -16.14
CA PRO A 367 13.45 7.99 -14.73
C PRO A 367 13.60 9.50 -14.44
N GLU A 368 14.24 10.25 -15.33
CA GLU A 368 14.41 11.71 -15.21
C GLU A 368 13.33 12.54 -15.89
N SER A 369 12.30 11.91 -16.47
CA SER A 369 11.18 12.63 -17.09
C SER A 369 10.35 13.40 -16.05
N SER A 370 9.85 14.57 -16.45
CA SER A 370 8.93 15.42 -15.68
C SER A 370 7.66 14.69 -15.25
N CYS A 371 7.10 13.84 -16.11
CA CYS A 371 5.97 12.97 -15.78
C CYS A 371 6.42 11.53 -15.56
N LEU A 372 6.23 10.99 -14.35
CA LEU A 372 6.55 9.62 -13.98
C LEU A 372 5.28 8.80 -13.73
N ILE A 373 5.09 7.74 -14.51
CA ILE A 373 3.98 6.80 -14.33
C ILE A 373 4.45 5.61 -13.50
N MET A 374 3.69 5.24 -12.48
CA MET A 374 4.01 4.10 -11.60
C MET A 374 2.75 3.45 -11.01
N THR A 375 2.94 2.41 -10.20
CA THR A 375 1.87 1.86 -9.36
C THR A 375 1.96 2.41 -7.94
N THR A 376 0.86 2.37 -7.17
CA THR A 376 0.83 2.95 -5.81
C THR A 376 1.80 2.26 -4.85
N GLU A 377 2.09 0.97 -5.07
CA GLU A 377 3.08 0.21 -4.28
C GLU A 377 4.50 0.77 -4.45
N ILE A 378 4.84 1.29 -5.64
CA ILE A 378 6.14 1.94 -5.92
C ILE A 378 6.22 3.31 -5.23
N LEU A 379 5.17 4.12 -5.32
CA LEU A 379 5.12 5.43 -4.64
C LEU A 379 5.20 5.26 -3.11
N ARG A 380 4.55 4.24 -2.54
CA ARG A 380 4.68 3.89 -1.12
C ARG A 380 6.13 3.58 -0.73
N SER A 381 6.83 2.80 -1.55
CA SER A 381 8.25 2.48 -1.32
C SER A 381 9.12 3.74 -1.38
N MET A 382 8.91 4.62 -2.37
CA MET A 382 9.64 5.89 -2.49
C MET A 382 9.43 6.80 -1.28
N LEU A 383 8.21 6.84 -0.72
CA LEU A 383 7.88 7.63 0.47
C LEU A 383 8.61 7.13 1.73
N TYR A 384 8.48 5.84 2.09
CA TYR A 384 9.17 5.28 3.27
C TYR A 384 10.71 5.35 3.17
N ASN A 385 11.24 5.27 1.96
CA ASN A 385 12.69 5.30 1.69
C ASN A 385 13.24 6.71 1.46
N GLY A 386 12.40 7.76 1.51
CA GLY A 386 12.82 9.15 1.37
C GLY A 386 13.46 9.50 0.02
N SER A 387 12.87 9.03 -1.09
CA SER A 387 13.33 9.33 -2.45
C SER A 387 13.36 10.84 -2.74
N GLU A 388 14.48 11.34 -3.24
CA GLU A 388 14.69 12.77 -3.53
C GLU A 388 13.74 13.30 -4.62
N VAL A 389 13.21 12.41 -5.49
CA VAL A 389 12.20 12.74 -6.53
C VAL A 389 10.92 13.37 -5.93
N ILE A 390 10.65 13.13 -4.64
CA ILE A 390 9.51 13.69 -3.91
C ILE A 390 9.70 15.20 -3.62
N ARG A 391 10.93 15.71 -3.66
CA ARG A 391 11.24 17.13 -3.46
C ARG A 391 10.71 18.00 -4.61
N ASP A 392 10.87 17.54 -5.85
CA ASP A 392 10.48 18.27 -7.07
C ASP A 392 8.99 18.11 -7.43
N LEU A 393 8.24 17.33 -6.63
CA LEU A 393 6.89 16.86 -6.91
C LEU A 393 5.83 17.92 -6.60
N GLU A 394 5.14 18.44 -7.61
CA GLU A 394 4.03 19.38 -7.42
C GLU A 394 2.68 18.65 -7.31
N TRP A 395 2.44 17.66 -8.18
CA TRP A 395 1.15 16.97 -8.31
C TRP A 395 1.27 15.45 -8.26
N VAL A 396 0.43 14.80 -7.45
CA VAL A 396 0.18 13.36 -7.52
C VAL A 396 -1.23 13.09 -8.04
N ILE A 397 -1.29 12.39 -9.15
CA ILE A 397 -2.52 11.95 -9.80
C ILE A 397 -2.80 10.51 -9.39
N PHE A 398 -4.02 10.28 -8.92
CA PHE A 398 -4.53 9.00 -8.46
C PHE A 398 -5.67 8.54 -9.35
N ASP A 399 -5.42 7.54 -10.20
CA ASP A 399 -6.43 7.02 -11.13
C ASP A 399 -7.24 5.85 -10.54
N GLU A 400 -8.52 5.82 -10.89
CA GLU A 400 -9.55 4.87 -10.43
C GLU A 400 -9.58 4.65 -8.90
N VAL A 401 -9.62 5.75 -8.12
CA VAL A 401 -9.61 5.79 -6.63
C VAL A 401 -10.59 4.84 -5.93
N HIS A 402 -11.67 4.43 -6.59
CA HIS A 402 -12.59 3.40 -6.08
C HIS A 402 -11.93 2.04 -5.78
N TYR A 403 -10.70 1.82 -6.25
CA TYR A 403 -9.84 0.70 -5.83
C TYR A 403 -9.44 0.71 -4.34
N ILE A 404 -9.70 1.77 -3.58
CA ILE A 404 -9.44 1.78 -2.13
C ILE A 404 -10.28 0.74 -1.36
N ASN A 405 -11.40 0.28 -1.93
CA ASN A 405 -12.21 -0.81 -1.37
C ASN A 405 -11.59 -2.21 -1.56
N ASP A 406 -10.43 -2.34 -2.22
CA ASP A 406 -9.71 -3.61 -2.40
C ASP A 406 -8.95 -3.98 -1.11
N ALA A 407 -9.19 -5.18 -0.57
CA ALA A 407 -8.64 -5.60 0.73
C ALA A 407 -7.12 -5.83 0.73
N GLU A 408 -6.46 -6.01 -0.42
CA GLU A 408 -5.01 -6.07 -0.51
C GLU A 408 -4.42 -4.66 -0.70
N ARG A 409 -5.10 -3.81 -1.47
CA ARG A 409 -4.52 -2.59 -2.06
C ARG A 409 -4.99 -1.29 -1.41
N GLY A 410 -6.17 -1.27 -0.80
CA GLY A 410 -6.68 -0.11 -0.07
C GLY A 410 -5.76 0.37 1.05
N VAL A 411 -5.06 -0.57 1.70
CA VAL A 411 -4.00 -0.28 2.69
C VAL A 411 -2.93 0.64 2.10
N VAL A 412 -2.38 0.27 0.93
CA VAL A 412 -1.32 1.01 0.24
C VAL A 412 -1.80 2.42 -0.13
N TRP A 413 -3.07 2.55 -0.52
CA TRP A 413 -3.69 3.83 -0.84
C TRP A 413 -3.81 4.75 0.38
N GLU A 414 -4.31 4.25 1.51
CA GLU A 414 -4.36 5.04 2.76
C GLU A 414 -2.96 5.37 3.29
N GLU A 415 -2.01 4.43 3.23
CA GLU A 415 -0.61 4.67 3.60
C GLU A 415 0.01 5.82 2.79
N VAL A 416 -0.11 5.80 1.46
CA VAL A 416 0.43 6.84 0.58
C VAL A 416 -0.25 8.18 0.83
N LEU A 417 -1.59 8.21 0.92
CA LEU A 417 -2.34 9.45 1.17
C LEU A 417 -1.95 10.09 2.50
N ILE A 418 -1.72 9.31 3.55
CA ILE A 418 -1.20 9.82 4.83
C ILE A 418 0.25 10.31 4.67
N MET A 419 1.13 9.53 4.04
CA MET A 419 2.59 9.78 4.00
C MET A 419 3.06 10.90 3.05
N LEU A 420 2.28 11.33 2.05
CA LEU A 420 2.68 12.44 1.16
C LEU A 420 3.06 13.72 1.94
N PRO A 421 4.14 14.45 1.60
CA PRO A 421 4.49 15.73 2.25
C PRO A 421 3.42 16.83 2.10
N ASP A 422 3.62 17.97 2.77
CA ASP A 422 2.70 19.12 2.67
C ASP A 422 2.65 19.66 1.23
N HIS A 423 3.80 20.00 0.63
CA HIS A 423 3.88 20.80 -0.59
C HIS A 423 3.07 20.23 -1.77
N VAL A 424 2.98 18.90 -1.85
CA VAL A 424 2.32 18.14 -2.91
C VAL A 424 0.79 18.34 -2.92
N SER A 425 0.26 18.81 -4.04
CA SER A 425 -1.20 18.83 -4.28
C SER A 425 -1.71 17.53 -4.92
N ILE A 426 -2.97 17.21 -4.64
CA ILE A 426 -3.55 15.87 -4.88
C ILE A 426 -4.68 15.95 -5.92
N ILE A 427 -4.65 15.04 -6.90
CA ILE A 427 -5.69 14.90 -7.93
C ILE A 427 -6.28 13.49 -7.88
N LEU A 428 -7.54 13.38 -7.47
CA LEU A 428 -8.26 12.12 -7.27
C LEU A 428 -9.24 11.90 -8.43
N LEU A 429 -9.02 10.87 -9.26
CA LEU A 429 -9.90 10.51 -10.38
C LEU A 429 -10.63 9.20 -10.07
N SER A 430 -11.96 9.24 -9.92
CA SER A 430 -12.73 8.05 -9.53
C SER A 430 -13.91 7.78 -10.47
N ALA A 431 -14.48 6.58 -10.37
CA ALA A 431 -15.82 6.30 -10.85
C ALA A 431 -16.85 7.13 -10.05
N THR A 432 -18.13 7.07 -10.43
CA THR A 432 -19.21 7.70 -9.64
C THR A 432 -19.37 7.00 -8.29
N VAL A 433 -18.86 7.61 -7.22
CA VAL A 433 -18.94 7.11 -5.83
C VAL A 433 -19.80 8.04 -4.97
N PRO A 434 -20.69 7.50 -4.11
CA PRO A 434 -21.72 8.29 -3.43
C PRO A 434 -21.20 9.19 -2.30
N ASN A 435 -20.08 8.83 -1.65
CA ASN A 435 -19.50 9.55 -0.52
C ASN A 435 -18.18 10.27 -0.86
N ALA A 436 -18.02 10.74 -2.11
CA ALA A 436 -16.84 11.50 -2.55
C ALA A 436 -16.53 12.72 -1.65
N LEU A 437 -17.57 13.39 -1.13
CA LEU A 437 -17.42 14.56 -0.25
C LEU A 437 -16.84 14.19 1.13
N GLU A 438 -17.33 13.10 1.72
CA GLU A 438 -16.87 12.58 3.01
C GLU A 438 -15.39 12.15 2.95
N PHE A 439 -15.04 11.43 1.89
CA PHE A 439 -13.67 10.97 1.65
C PHE A 439 -12.71 12.14 1.37
N SER A 440 -13.16 13.17 0.64
CA SER A 440 -12.36 14.37 0.40
C SER A 440 -12.19 15.22 1.67
N GLU A 441 -13.18 15.23 2.56
CA GLU A 441 -13.12 15.93 3.84
C GLU A 441 -12.10 15.28 4.78
N TRP A 442 -11.97 13.95 4.74
CA TRP A 442 -10.88 13.22 5.40
C TRP A 442 -9.50 13.63 4.87
N ILE A 443 -9.27 13.56 3.55
CA ILE A 443 -7.95 13.88 2.95
C ILE A 443 -7.59 15.35 3.20
N GLY A 444 -8.53 16.28 3.01
CA GLY A 444 -8.30 17.70 3.22
C GLY A 444 -7.94 18.02 4.68
N ARG A 445 -8.58 17.33 5.63
CA ARG A 445 -8.25 17.44 7.07
C ARG A 445 -6.87 16.89 7.41
N ILE A 446 -6.50 15.68 6.95
CA ILE A 446 -5.18 15.11 7.29
C ILE A 446 -4.03 15.93 6.68
N LYS A 447 -4.25 16.62 5.55
CA LYS A 447 -3.28 17.52 4.91
C LYS A 447 -3.38 18.99 5.31
N LYS A 448 -4.40 19.39 6.09
CA LYS A 448 -4.73 20.81 6.34
C LYS A 448 -4.86 21.64 5.03
N ARG A 449 -5.38 21.04 3.94
CA ARG A 449 -5.53 21.65 2.60
C ARG A 449 -6.97 21.53 2.08
N HIS A 450 -7.41 22.48 1.25
CA HIS A 450 -8.75 22.43 0.65
C HIS A 450 -8.81 21.47 -0.56
N ILE A 451 -9.94 20.77 -0.71
CA ILE A 451 -10.17 19.82 -1.82
C ILE A 451 -11.53 20.10 -2.46
N TYR A 452 -11.55 20.28 -3.77
CA TYR A 452 -12.77 20.61 -4.52
C TYR A 452 -13.39 19.35 -5.15
N VAL A 453 -14.64 19.08 -4.81
CA VAL A 453 -15.33 17.83 -5.16
C VAL A 453 -16.27 18.07 -6.34
N ILE A 454 -15.92 17.46 -7.48
CA ILE A 454 -16.51 17.67 -8.80
C ILE A 454 -17.15 16.35 -9.25
N SER A 455 -18.45 16.19 -9.01
CA SER A 455 -19.18 14.93 -9.20
C SER A 455 -20.22 15.02 -10.32
N THR A 456 -20.06 14.27 -11.41
CA THR A 456 -21.04 14.20 -12.52
C THR A 456 -21.65 12.81 -12.68
N LEU A 457 -22.98 12.77 -12.63
CA LEU A 457 -23.79 11.58 -12.92
C LEU A 457 -24.14 11.45 -14.42
N LYS A 458 -23.90 12.49 -15.23
CA LYS A 458 -24.21 12.50 -16.66
C LYS A 458 -23.16 11.69 -17.43
N ARG A 459 -23.58 10.58 -18.05
CA ARG A 459 -22.73 9.78 -18.94
C ARG A 459 -22.61 10.45 -20.32
N PRO A 460 -21.44 10.43 -21.00
CA PRO A 460 -21.30 11.07 -22.33
C PRO A 460 -22.09 10.39 -23.44
N VAL A 461 -22.31 9.08 -23.31
CA VAL A 461 -23.16 8.28 -24.19
C VAL A 461 -24.17 7.55 -23.29
N PRO A 462 -25.49 7.71 -23.50
CA PRO A 462 -26.49 6.96 -22.73
C PRO A 462 -26.45 5.46 -23.05
N LEU A 463 -27.03 4.64 -22.17
CA LEU A 463 -27.07 3.18 -22.32
C LEU A 463 -28.52 2.69 -22.47
N GLU A 464 -28.70 1.69 -23.33
CA GLU A 464 -29.96 0.96 -23.49
C GLU A 464 -29.73 -0.51 -23.11
N HIS A 465 -30.49 -1.01 -22.13
CA HIS A 465 -30.26 -2.34 -21.55
C HIS A 465 -31.37 -3.30 -21.97
N TYR A 466 -30.99 -4.47 -22.49
CA TYR A 466 -31.89 -5.46 -23.08
C TYR A 466 -31.76 -6.85 -22.43
N LEU A 467 -32.88 -7.56 -22.33
CA LEU A 467 -32.90 -9.01 -22.09
C LEU A 467 -32.96 -9.74 -23.43
N TYR A 468 -32.11 -10.73 -23.65
CA TYR A 468 -32.11 -11.56 -24.87
C TYR A 468 -32.49 -13.01 -24.56
N THR A 469 -33.54 -13.50 -25.22
CA THR A 469 -34.05 -14.87 -25.07
C THR A 469 -33.85 -15.73 -26.31
N GLY A 470 -33.34 -15.16 -27.41
CA GLY A 470 -33.19 -15.84 -28.71
C GLY A 470 -32.20 -17.01 -28.69
N ASN A 471 -32.50 -18.05 -29.47
CA ASN A 471 -31.74 -19.31 -29.52
C ASN A 471 -31.76 -20.01 -30.90
N SER A 472 -32.31 -19.36 -31.92
CA SER A 472 -32.47 -19.87 -33.28
C SER A 472 -32.70 -18.71 -34.24
N THR A 473 -32.47 -18.90 -35.54
CA THR A 473 -32.68 -17.88 -36.57
C THR A 473 -34.12 -17.31 -36.60
N LYS A 474 -35.11 -18.09 -36.16
CA LYS A 474 -36.50 -17.62 -35.98
C LYS A 474 -36.67 -16.68 -34.77
N THR A 475 -35.89 -16.88 -33.71
CA THR A 475 -35.96 -16.16 -32.42
C THR A 475 -34.87 -15.10 -32.27
N GLN A 476 -34.04 -14.87 -33.29
CA GLN A 476 -32.92 -13.92 -33.29
C GLN A 476 -33.30 -12.45 -33.00
N LYS A 477 -34.56 -12.08 -33.19
CA LYS A 477 -35.07 -10.71 -32.95
C LYS A 477 -35.57 -10.48 -31.51
N GLU A 478 -35.50 -11.48 -30.64
CA GLU A 478 -35.98 -11.41 -29.25
C GLU A 478 -35.00 -10.66 -28.32
N MET A 479 -34.88 -9.35 -28.51
CA MET A 479 -34.32 -8.42 -27.52
C MET A 479 -35.44 -7.55 -26.94
N PHE A 480 -35.58 -7.56 -25.62
CA PHE A 480 -36.60 -6.79 -24.90
C PHE A 480 -35.94 -5.67 -24.10
N LEU A 481 -36.28 -4.41 -24.41
CA LEU A 481 -35.74 -3.24 -23.72
C LEU A 481 -36.22 -3.22 -22.26
N LEU A 482 -35.28 -3.21 -21.32
CA LEU A 482 -35.50 -3.24 -19.88
C LEU A 482 -35.14 -1.90 -19.21
N LEU A 483 -34.14 -1.18 -19.73
CA LEU A 483 -33.79 0.17 -19.30
C LEU A 483 -33.59 1.05 -20.54
N ASP A 484 -34.27 2.20 -20.60
CA ASP A 484 -34.11 3.16 -21.69
C ASP A 484 -32.88 4.08 -21.52
N ALA A 485 -32.58 4.87 -22.55
CA ALA A 485 -31.48 5.83 -22.59
C ALA A 485 -31.56 6.97 -21.55
N VAL A 486 -32.69 7.13 -20.85
CA VAL A 486 -32.91 8.12 -19.78
C VAL A 486 -32.70 7.48 -18.39
N GLY A 487 -32.84 6.16 -18.29
CA GLY A 487 -32.68 5.37 -17.06
C GLY A 487 -33.98 4.78 -16.51
N ASN A 488 -35.09 4.81 -17.26
CA ASN A 488 -36.37 4.27 -16.79
C ASN A 488 -36.43 2.75 -16.92
N PHE A 489 -36.87 2.05 -15.87
CA PHE A 489 -37.05 0.59 -15.87
C PHE A 489 -38.39 0.19 -16.50
N LEU A 490 -38.34 -0.47 -17.67
CA LEU A 490 -39.50 -0.81 -18.47
C LEU A 490 -40.03 -2.22 -18.13
N THR A 491 -40.92 -2.29 -17.15
CA THR A 491 -41.59 -3.54 -16.70
C THR A 491 -42.27 -4.29 -17.85
N LYS A 492 -42.82 -3.58 -18.85
CA LYS A 492 -43.41 -4.18 -20.06
C LYS A 492 -42.41 -5.05 -20.84
N GLY A 493 -41.13 -4.65 -20.91
CA GLY A 493 -40.09 -5.43 -21.55
C GLY A 493 -39.74 -6.70 -20.77
N TYR A 494 -39.70 -6.61 -19.44
CA TYR A 494 -39.52 -7.76 -18.56
C TYR A 494 -40.60 -8.83 -18.77
N TYR A 495 -41.88 -8.46 -18.70
CA TYR A 495 -42.97 -9.41 -18.88
C TYR A 495 -42.99 -10.03 -20.28
N ALA A 496 -42.73 -9.24 -21.33
CA ALA A 496 -42.62 -9.75 -22.70
C ALA A 496 -41.49 -10.79 -22.86
N ALA A 497 -40.33 -10.60 -22.21
CA ALA A 497 -39.25 -11.59 -22.19
C ALA A 497 -39.64 -12.87 -21.45
N VAL A 498 -40.32 -12.72 -20.30
CA VAL A 498 -40.84 -13.85 -19.50
C VAL A 498 -41.82 -14.69 -20.32
N ASP A 499 -42.78 -14.05 -20.99
CA ASP A 499 -43.82 -14.75 -21.73
C ASP A 499 -43.31 -15.40 -23.03
N ALA A 500 -42.39 -14.74 -23.75
CA ALA A 500 -41.67 -15.34 -24.88
C ALA A 500 -40.86 -16.58 -24.47
N LYS A 501 -40.29 -16.60 -23.26
CA LYS A 501 -39.61 -17.77 -22.70
C LYS A 501 -40.60 -18.87 -22.28
N LYS A 502 -41.70 -18.52 -21.59
CA LYS A 502 -42.76 -19.47 -21.19
C LYS A 502 -43.37 -20.19 -22.40
N GLU A 503 -43.71 -19.46 -23.47
CA GLU A 503 -44.24 -20.05 -24.70
C GLU A 503 -43.32 -21.14 -25.26
N ARG A 504 -42.01 -20.94 -25.17
CA ARG A 504 -41.04 -21.92 -25.68
C ARG A 504 -40.97 -23.15 -24.80
N THR A 505 -41.00 -22.97 -23.49
CA THR A 505 -40.99 -24.09 -22.52
C THR A 505 -42.26 -24.93 -22.65
N SER A 506 -43.44 -24.32 -22.80
CA SER A 506 -44.69 -25.07 -22.99
C SER A 506 -44.72 -25.84 -24.32
N LYS A 507 -44.32 -25.20 -25.43
CA LYS A 507 -44.19 -25.85 -26.75
C LYS A 507 -43.16 -26.99 -26.76
N HIS A 508 -42.15 -26.96 -25.89
CA HIS A 508 -41.16 -28.03 -25.75
C HIS A 508 -41.67 -29.18 -24.85
N ALA A 509 -42.32 -28.86 -23.74
CA ALA A 509 -42.91 -29.85 -22.81
C ALA A 509 -44.03 -30.69 -23.43
N GLN A 510 -44.73 -30.16 -24.45
CA GLN A 510 -45.70 -30.94 -25.25
C GLN A 510 -45.04 -31.95 -26.21
N SER A 511 -43.73 -31.85 -26.48
CA SER A 511 -43.04 -32.69 -27.47
C SER A 511 -42.14 -33.77 -26.87
N PHE A 512 -41.62 -33.58 -25.65
CA PHE A 512 -40.77 -34.57 -24.96
C PHE A 512 -41.07 -34.57 -23.46
N GLY A 513 -41.16 -35.77 -22.89
CA GLY A 513 -41.60 -35.99 -21.50
C GLY A 513 -40.69 -35.37 -20.44
N THR A 514 -41.30 -35.07 -19.29
CA THR A 514 -40.73 -34.29 -18.19
C THR A 514 -39.41 -34.86 -17.67
N LYS A 515 -38.33 -34.08 -17.80
CA LYS A 515 -37.07 -34.26 -17.05
C LYS A 515 -36.79 -33.03 -16.21
N ASN A 516 -36.24 -33.23 -15.02
CA ASN A 516 -36.01 -32.18 -14.03
C ASN A 516 -35.18 -31.02 -14.59
N THR A 517 -35.62 -29.80 -14.30
CA THR A 517 -35.01 -28.56 -14.79
C THR A 517 -33.69 -28.28 -14.08
N SER A 518 -32.59 -28.79 -14.61
CA SER A 518 -31.25 -28.32 -14.25
C SER A 518 -31.11 -26.83 -14.58
N HIS A 519 -30.51 -26.05 -13.67
CA HIS A 519 -30.21 -24.64 -13.92
C HIS A 519 -29.10 -24.43 -14.97
N ASN A 520 -28.35 -25.47 -15.34
CA ASN A 520 -27.33 -25.41 -16.38
C ASN A 520 -27.91 -25.77 -17.76
N THR A 521 -27.82 -24.85 -18.71
CA THR A 521 -28.02 -25.12 -20.14
C THR A 521 -26.92 -26.03 -20.70
N SER A 522 -27.23 -26.77 -21.76
CA SER A 522 -26.22 -27.61 -22.42
C SER A 522 -25.32 -26.80 -23.35
N ALA A 523 -24.07 -27.22 -23.54
CA ALA A 523 -23.11 -26.51 -24.41
C ALA A 523 -23.62 -26.30 -25.86
N SER A 524 -24.46 -27.21 -26.35
CA SER A 524 -25.13 -27.07 -27.65
C SER A 524 -26.15 -25.92 -27.67
N GLN A 525 -26.90 -25.71 -26.58
CA GLN A 525 -27.82 -24.58 -26.44
C GLN A 525 -27.05 -23.26 -26.31
N ASP A 526 -25.98 -23.21 -25.51
CA ASP A 526 -25.12 -22.02 -25.36
C ASP A 526 -24.49 -21.62 -26.72
N ARG A 527 -23.97 -22.58 -27.49
CA ARG A 527 -23.48 -22.35 -28.86
C ARG A 527 -24.55 -21.76 -29.78
N ALA A 528 -25.77 -22.30 -29.74
CA ALA A 528 -26.89 -21.81 -30.57
C ALA A 528 -27.33 -20.38 -30.19
N VAL A 529 -27.35 -20.05 -28.90
CA VAL A 529 -27.63 -18.69 -28.39
C VAL A 529 -26.57 -17.71 -28.90
N TRP A 530 -25.28 -18.02 -28.74
CA TRP A 530 -24.17 -17.16 -29.17
C TRP A 530 -24.12 -16.96 -30.70
N LEU A 531 -24.20 -18.02 -31.49
CA LEU A 531 -24.22 -17.91 -32.96
C LEU A 531 -25.38 -17.04 -33.45
N THR A 532 -26.59 -17.23 -32.88
CA THR A 532 -27.77 -16.46 -33.25
C THR A 532 -27.61 -14.98 -32.91
N LEU A 533 -27.12 -14.67 -31.69
CA LEU A 533 -26.95 -13.29 -31.24
C LEU A 533 -25.88 -12.55 -32.04
N LEU A 534 -24.70 -13.15 -32.22
CA LEU A 534 -23.58 -12.50 -32.90
C LEU A 534 -23.88 -12.28 -34.39
N HIS A 535 -24.61 -13.20 -35.04
CA HIS A 535 -25.09 -12.99 -36.40
C HIS A 535 -26.05 -11.79 -36.49
N PHE A 536 -27.03 -11.70 -35.59
CA PHE A 536 -27.98 -10.58 -35.52
C PHE A 536 -27.30 -9.23 -35.21
N LEU A 537 -26.36 -9.19 -34.26
CA LEU A 537 -25.57 -7.97 -33.96
C LEU A 537 -24.68 -7.56 -35.13
N SER A 538 -24.09 -8.52 -35.85
CA SER A 538 -23.28 -8.24 -37.05
C SER A 538 -24.14 -7.66 -38.18
N GLN A 539 -25.33 -8.21 -38.45
CA GLN A 539 -26.27 -7.65 -39.43
C GLN A 539 -26.67 -6.20 -39.11
N ARG A 540 -26.73 -5.85 -37.82
CA ARG A 540 -27.07 -4.50 -37.34
C ARG A 540 -25.86 -3.59 -37.13
N GLN A 541 -24.67 -4.02 -37.54
CA GLN A 541 -23.39 -3.32 -37.34
C GLN A 541 -23.09 -2.99 -35.86
N GLN A 542 -23.68 -3.69 -34.90
CA GLN A 542 -23.56 -3.42 -33.46
C GLN A 542 -22.24 -3.93 -32.83
N THR A 543 -21.28 -4.34 -33.67
CA THR A 543 -19.88 -4.63 -33.33
C THR A 543 -19.06 -3.33 -33.15
N PRO A 544 -17.93 -3.36 -32.42
CA PRO A 544 -17.38 -4.49 -31.66
C PRO A 544 -18.19 -4.79 -30.40
N VAL A 545 -18.18 -6.07 -30.01
CA VAL A 545 -18.91 -6.63 -28.86
C VAL A 545 -17.92 -7.10 -27.79
N VAL A 546 -18.17 -6.77 -26.52
CA VAL A 546 -17.47 -7.36 -25.36
C VAL A 546 -18.44 -8.25 -24.59
N ALA A 547 -18.10 -9.52 -24.43
CA ALA A 547 -18.89 -10.56 -23.78
C ALA A 547 -18.29 -10.92 -22.42
N PHE A 548 -18.83 -10.32 -21.34
CA PHE A 548 -18.38 -10.60 -19.98
C PHE A 548 -18.83 -11.98 -19.53
N THR A 549 -17.86 -12.85 -19.28
CA THR A 549 -18.03 -14.25 -18.87
C THR A 549 -17.18 -14.51 -17.62
N PHE A 550 -17.83 -14.86 -16.50
CA PHE A 550 -17.17 -14.95 -15.19
C PHE A 550 -16.44 -16.27 -14.91
N SER A 551 -15.96 -16.95 -15.95
CA SER A 551 -15.03 -18.08 -15.84
C SER A 551 -14.06 -18.09 -17.02
N ARG A 552 -12.79 -18.38 -16.75
CA ARG A 552 -11.72 -18.48 -17.75
C ARG A 552 -12.05 -19.58 -18.77
N THR A 553 -12.37 -20.79 -18.30
CA THR A 553 -12.71 -21.93 -19.16
C THR A 553 -13.93 -21.65 -20.03
N ARG A 554 -14.96 -20.97 -19.48
CA ARG A 554 -16.15 -20.59 -20.27
C ARG A 554 -15.85 -19.53 -21.33
N CYS A 555 -14.84 -18.67 -21.15
CA CYS A 555 -14.38 -17.78 -22.22
C CYS A 555 -13.77 -18.59 -23.39
N ASP A 556 -12.88 -19.54 -23.07
CA ASP A 556 -12.25 -20.44 -24.05
C ASP A 556 -13.30 -21.32 -24.76
N GLU A 557 -14.24 -21.92 -24.02
CA GLU A 557 -15.34 -22.73 -24.54
C GLU A 557 -16.28 -21.93 -25.46
N ASN A 558 -16.73 -20.74 -25.02
CA ASN A 558 -17.59 -19.87 -25.83
C ASN A 558 -16.89 -19.50 -27.15
N ALA A 559 -15.61 -19.14 -27.12
CA ALA A 559 -14.85 -18.77 -28.32
C ALA A 559 -14.60 -19.97 -29.26
N ARG A 560 -14.26 -21.15 -28.74
CA ARG A 560 -14.12 -22.39 -29.53
C ARG A 560 -15.45 -22.82 -30.16
N SER A 561 -16.58 -22.62 -29.47
CA SER A 561 -17.91 -22.94 -30.01
C SER A 561 -18.27 -22.18 -31.30
N LEU A 562 -17.54 -21.09 -31.59
CA LEU A 562 -17.76 -20.20 -32.73
C LEU A 562 -16.78 -20.45 -33.90
N GLU A 563 -16.16 -21.63 -34.00
CA GLU A 563 -15.32 -22.05 -35.15
C GLU A 563 -15.96 -21.79 -36.53
N SER A 564 -17.28 -22.01 -36.64
CA SER A 564 -18.05 -21.80 -37.88
C SER A 564 -18.39 -20.33 -38.18
N MET A 565 -17.85 -19.37 -37.42
CA MET A 565 -18.12 -17.94 -37.56
C MET A 565 -16.85 -17.16 -37.91
N ASP A 566 -17.00 -16.21 -38.82
CA ASP A 566 -15.97 -15.30 -39.31
C ASP A 566 -16.59 -13.92 -39.49
N LEU A 567 -15.95 -12.90 -38.93
CA LEU A 567 -16.40 -11.51 -38.88
C LEU A 567 -15.40 -10.54 -39.53
N THR A 568 -14.45 -11.07 -40.32
CA THR A 568 -13.33 -10.28 -40.87
C THR A 568 -13.16 -10.42 -42.38
N THR A 569 -12.98 -9.27 -43.04
CA THR A 569 -12.64 -9.19 -44.45
C THR A 569 -11.20 -9.68 -44.72
N SER A 570 -10.89 -10.01 -45.96
CA SER A 570 -9.55 -10.46 -46.36
C SER A 570 -8.46 -9.40 -46.10
N ILE A 571 -8.80 -8.11 -46.10
CA ILE A 571 -7.88 -7.01 -45.80
C ILE A 571 -7.59 -6.96 -44.29
N GLU A 572 -8.62 -7.01 -43.44
CA GLU A 572 -8.46 -7.05 -41.98
C GLU A 572 -7.67 -8.28 -41.56
N LYS A 573 -7.91 -9.45 -42.17
CA LYS A 573 -7.12 -10.66 -41.95
C LYS A 573 -5.64 -10.49 -42.28
N ALA A 574 -5.31 -9.76 -43.34
CA ALA A 574 -3.93 -9.47 -43.70
C ALA A 574 -3.26 -8.51 -42.70
N GLU A 575 -3.97 -7.46 -42.24
CA GLU A 575 -3.45 -6.57 -41.19
C GLU A 575 -3.26 -7.31 -39.87
N ILE A 576 -4.28 -8.05 -39.41
CA ILE A 576 -4.23 -8.87 -38.19
C ILE A 576 -3.05 -9.85 -38.26
N HIS A 577 -2.90 -10.56 -39.38
CA HIS A 577 -1.80 -11.52 -39.54
C HIS A 577 -0.43 -10.85 -39.51
N SER A 578 -0.27 -9.72 -40.20
CA SER A 578 0.98 -8.93 -40.23
C SER A 578 1.34 -8.36 -38.86
N PHE A 579 0.37 -7.76 -38.16
CA PHE A 579 0.55 -7.23 -36.81
C PHE A 579 0.87 -8.33 -35.79
N PHE A 580 0.17 -9.46 -35.87
CA PHE A 580 0.41 -10.63 -35.02
C PHE A 580 1.81 -11.20 -35.24
N GLN A 581 2.23 -11.37 -36.51
CA GLN A 581 3.58 -11.85 -36.85
C GLN A 581 4.68 -10.87 -36.43
N LYS A 582 4.47 -9.55 -36.58
CA LYS A 582 5.38 -8.50 -36.10
C LYS A 582 5.47 -8.45 -34.56
N SER A 583 4.40 -8.85 -33.86
CA SER A 583 4.40 -8.95 -32.40
C SER A 583 5.15 -10.20 -31.92
N LEU A 584 4.89 -11.36 -32.54
CA LEU A 584 5.54 -12.63 -32.19
C LEU A 584 6.99 -12.74 -32.65
N SER A 585 7.49 -11.88 -33.54
CA SER A 585 8.91 -11.88 -33.93
C SER A 585 9.86 -11.60 -32.75
N ARG A 586 9.34 -11.01 -31.65
CA ARG A 586 10.04 -10.82 -30.37
C ARG A 586 10.29 -12.12 -29.60
N LEU A 587 9.43 -13.14 -29.77
CA LEU A 587 9.55 -14.42 -29.07
C LEU A 587 10.60 -15.33 -29.72
N ARG A 588 11.21 -16.22 -28.92
CA ARG A 588 12.13 -17.25 -29.44
C ARG A 588 11.37 -18.39 -30.12
N GLY A 589 12.09 -19.25 -30.85
CA GLY A 589 11.51 -20.17 -31.85
C GLY A 589 10.37 -21.06 -31.34
N GLY A 590 10.62 -21.85 -30.30
CA GLY A 590 9.62 -22.78 -29.73
C GLY A 590 8.40 -22.08 -29.15
N ASP A 591 8.58 -20.94 -28.49
CA ASP A 591 7.49 -20.16 -27.88
C ASP A 591 6.43 -19.75 -28.91
N ARG A 592 6.81 -19.51 -30.17
CA ARG A 592 5.87 -19.15 -31.25
C ARG A 592 4.91 -20.28 -31.64
N LEU A 593 5.19 -21.51 -31.23
CA LEU A 593 4.42 -22.72 -31.53
C LEU A 593 3.52 -23.18 -30.37
N LEU A 594 3.46 -22.41 -29.26
CA LEU A 594 2.60 -22.73 -28.11
C LEU A 594 1.12 -22.88 -28.53
N PRO A 595 0.39 -23.90 -28.04
CA PRO A 595 -1.00 -24.13 -28.43
C PRO A 595 -1.92 -22.92 -28.23
N GLN A 596 -1.76 -22.16 -27.13
CA GLN A 596 -2.52 -20.94 -26.89
C GLN A 596 -2.24 -19.85 -27.94
N ILE A 597 -1.00 -19.71 -28.42
CA ILE A 597 -0.62 -18.76 -29.48
C ILE A 597 -1.21 -19.17 -30.83
N LEU A 598 -1.17 -20.46 -31.18
CA LEU A 598 -1.76 -20.98 -32.41
C LEU A 598 -3.29 -20.84 -32.42
N LEU A 599 -3.95 -21.20 -31.30
CA LEU A 599 -5.40 -21.01 -31.14
C LEU A 599 -5.79 -19.53 -31.23
N MET A 600 -5.05 -18.64 -30.55
CA MET A 600 -5.36 -17.21 -30.56
C MET A 600 -5.16 -16.58 -31.95
N ARG A 601 -4.14 -17.00 -32.70
CA ARG A 601 -3.93 -16.59 -34.10
C ARG A 601 -5.17 -16.87 -34.96
N ASP A 602 -5.75 -18.05 -34.82
CA ASP A 602 -6.82 -18.54 -35.70
C ASP A 602 -8.23 -18.16 -35.19
N LEU A 603 -8.35 -17.68 -33.95
CA LEU A 603 -9.47 -16.86 -33.46
C LEU A 603 -9.39 -15.43 -34.00
N LEU A 604 -8.24 -14.76 -33.86
CA LEU A 604 -8.03 -13.37 -34.29
C LEU A 604 -8.24 -13.21 -35.80
N LYS A 605 -7.78 -14.17 -36.61
CA LYS A 605 -8.05 -14.26 -38.07
C LYS A 605 -9.54 -14.36 -38.46
N ARG A 606 -10.45 -14.44 -37.49
CA ARG A 606 -11.91 -14.47 -37.68
C ARG A 606 -12.61 -13.31 -36.94
N GLY A 607 -11.86 -12.39 -36.34
CA GLY A 607 -12.37 -11.26 -35.56
C GLY A 607 -12.82 -11.62 -34.14
N ILE A 608 -12.45 -12.80 -33.63
CA ILE A 608 -12.83 -13.29 -32.30
C ILE A 608 -11.58 -13.30 -31.40
N ALA A 609 -11.72 -12.97 -30.11
CA ALA A 609 -10.62 -13.06 -29.14
C ALA A 609 -11.11 -13.41 -27.73
N VAL A 610 -10.16 -13.79 -26.85
CA VAL A 610 -10.39 -14.16 -25.45
C VAL A 610 -9.43 -13.38 -24.54
N HIS A 611 -9.93 -12.79 -23.45
CA HIS A 611 -9.14 -12.00 -22.49
C HIS A 611 -9.46 -12.37 -21.04
N HIS A 612 -8.52 -13.05 -20.39
CA HIS A 612 -8.53 -13.29 -18.94
C HIS A 612 -7.11 -13.47 -18.42
N SER A 613 -6.96 -13.51 -17.09
CA SER A 613 -5.67 -13.63 -16.39
C SER A 613 -4.88 -14.93 -16.65
N GLY A 614 -5.41 -15.85 -17.46
CA GLY A 614 -4.73 -17.08 -17.92
C GLY A 614 -4.11 -16.96 -19.32
N ILE A 615 -4.46 -15.93 -20.08
CA ILE A 615 -3.84 -15.64 -21.37
C ILE A 615 -2.46 -14.99 -21.14
N LEU A 616 -1.47 -15.41 -21.92
CA LEU A 616 -0.08 -14.94 -21.89
C LEU A 616 -0.02 -13.39 -21.99
N PRO A 617 0.88 -12.70 -21.26
CA PRO A 617 0.96 -11.24 -21.25
C PRO A 617 1.00 -10.60 -22.64
N ILE A 618 1.92 -11.04 -23.49
CA ILE A 618 2.06 -10.55 -24.87
C ILE A 618 0.78 -10.74 -25.70
N LEU A 619 0.08 -11.86 -25.55
CA LEU A 619 -1.18 -12.10 -26.28
C LEU A 619 -2.28 -11.14 -25.83
N LYS A 620 -2.40 -10.83 -24.54
CA LYS A 620 -3.38 -9.85 -24.05
C LYS A 620 -3.14 -8.47 -24.64
N GLU A 621 -1.88 -8.02 -24.68
CA GLU A 621 -1.51 -6.72 -25.29
C GLU A 621 -1.80 -6.71 -26.80
N VAL A 622 -1.53 -7.81 -27.52
CA VAL A 622 -1.94 -7.95 -28.95
C VAL A 622 -3.45 -7.82 -29.11
N ILE A 623 -4.23 -8.50 -28.26
CA ILE A 623 -5.70 -8.50 -28.32
C ILE A 623 -6.25 -7.11 -27.99
N GLU A 624 -5.72 -6.44 -26.97
CA GLU A 624 -6.07 -5.07 -26.59
C GLU A 624 -5.80 -4.08 -27.74
N MET A 625 -4.67 -4.20 -28.44
CA MET A 625 -4.32 -3.34 -29.59
C MET A 625 -5.10 -3.66 -30.87
N LEU A 626 -5.47 -4.93 -31.10
CA LEU A 626 -6.34 -5.28 -32.23
C LEU A 626 -7.81 -4.93 -31.93
N PHE A 627 -8.23 -4.91 -30.66
CA PHE A 627 -9.54 -4.43 -30.24
C PHE A 627 -9.65 -2.90 -30.34
N SER A 628 -8.62 -2.15 -29.94
CA SER A 628 -8.61 -0.68 -30.05
C SER A 628 -8.68 -0.19 -31.50
N ARG A 629 -8.06 -0.93 -32.43
CA ARG A 629 -8.19 -0.73 -33.89
C ARG A 629 -9.55 -1.16 -34.46
N GLY A 630 -10.42 -1.79 -33.67
CA GLY A 630 -11.70 -2.34 -34.12
C GLY A 630 -11.58 -3.57 -35.04
N LEU A 631 -10.41 -4.23 -35.08
CA LEU A 631 -10.18 -5.44 -35.87
C LEU A 631 -10.77 -6.68 -35.18
N VAL A 632 -10.68 -6.76 -33.85
CA VAL A 632 -11.46 -7.71 -33.05
C VAL A 632 -12.91 -7.22 -32.98
N LYS A 633 -13.83 -8.05 -33.49
CA LYS A 633 -15.27 -7.76 -33.54
C LYS A 633 -16.03 -8.33 -32.35
N VAL A 634 -15.52 -9.42 -31.75
CA VAL A 634 -16.09 -10.07 -30.55
C VAL A 634 -14.97 -10.45 -29.59
N LEU A 635 -15.05 -9.98 -28.35
CA LEU A 635 -14.09 -10.25 -27.28
C LEU A 635 -14.78 -10.93 -26.09
N PHE A 636 -14.46 -12.18 -25.81
CA PHE A 636 -14.88 -12.85 -24.57
C PHE A 636 -13.93 -12.46 -23.44
N ALA A 637 -14.44 -11.84 -22.38
CA ALA A 637 -13.60 -11.23 -21.35
C ALA A 637 -14.05 -11.58 -19.93
N THR A 638 -13.09 -11.74 -19.02
CA THR A 638 -13.37 -11.65 -17.57
C THR A 638 -13.46 -10.18 -17.11
N GLU A 639 -14.08 -9.97 -15.95
CA GLU A 639 -14.25 -8.67 -15.27
C GLU A 639 -12.98 -7.79 -15.26
N THR A 640 -11.79 -8.40 -15.14
CA THR A 640 -10.48 -7.76 -15.25
C THR A 640 -10.30 -6.84 -16.45
N PHE A 641 -10.96 -7.11 -17.59
CA PHE A 641 -10.91 -6.24 -18.77
C PHE A 641 -11.67 -4.92 -18.55
N ALA A 642 -12.81 -4.96 -17.86
CA ALA A 642 -13.60 -3.77 -17.57
C ALA A 642 -12.88 -2.79 -16.63
N MET A 643 -12.00 -3.30 -15.78
CA MET A 643 -11.22 -2.50 -14.83
C MET A 643 -9.85 -2.08 -15.40
N GLY A 644 -9.21 -2.93 -16.22
CA GLY A 644 -7.78 -2.82 -16.55
C GLY A 644 -7.39 -1.98 -17.77
N VAL A 645 -8.31 -1.68 -18.70
CA VAL A 645 -7.96 -1.03 -19.99
C VAL A 645 -9.06 -0.08 -20.45
N ASN A 646 -8.70 1.09 -21.00
CA ASN A 646 -9.69 2.05 -21.52
C ASN A 646 -10.16 1.72 -22.95
N MET A 647 -10.91 0.63 -23.11
CA MET A 647 -11.38 0.12 -24.42
C MET A 647 -12.92 0.15 -24.53
N PRO A 648 -13.50 1.18 -25.18
CA PRO A 648 -14.96 1.27 -25.36
C PRO A 648 -15.44 0.39 -26.53
N ALA A 649 -16.48 -0.40 -26.28
CA ALA A 649 -17.16 -1.26 -27.25
C ALA A 649 -18.45 -0.59 -27.76
N ARG A 650 -19.01 -1.04 -28.89
CA ARG A 650 -20.36 -0.60 -29.31
C ARG A 650 -21.44 -1.31 -28.50
N THR A 651 -21.25 -2.60 -28.23
CA THR A 651 -22.17 -3.43 -27.44
C THR A 651 -21.45 -4.18 -26.33
N VAL A 652 -22.05 -4.27 -25.15
CA VAL A 652 -21.63 -5.15 -24.05
C VAL A 652 -22.68 -6.25 -23.84
N VAL A 653 -22.23 -7.49 -23.65
CA VAL A 653 -23.07 -8.67 -23.39
C VAL A 653 -22.63 -9.32 -22.07
N PHE A 654 -23.59 -9.69 -21.23
CA PHE A 654 -23.36 -10.44 -19.99
C PHE A 654 -23.80 -11.90 -20.20
N ASP A 655 -22.85 -12.86 -20.10
CA ASP A 655 -23.11 -14.31 -20.20
C ASP A 655 -23.94 -14.83 -19.01
N SER A 656 -23.85 -14.13 -17.87
CA SER A 656 -24.48 -14.40 -16.58
C SER A 656 -24.60 -13.08 -15.79
N ILE A 657 -25.50 -13.00 -14.80
CA ILE A 657 -25.51 -11.95 -13.75
C ILE A 657 -24.94 -12.43 -12.40
N ARG A 658 -24.49 -13.69 -12.34
CA ARG A 658 -23.85 -14.31 -11.17
C ARG A 658 -22.39 -14.64 -11.45
N LYS A 659 -21.53 -14.37 -10.46
CA LYS A 659 -20.10 -14.74 -10.45
C LYS A 659 -19.73 -15.48 -9.17
N HIS A 660 -18.61 -16.21 -9.20
CA HIS A 660 -18.02 -16.80 -8.01
C HIS A 660 -17.07 -15.79 -7.36
N ASP A 661 -17.23 -15.51 -6.07
CA ASP A 661 -16.38 -14.55 -5.34
C ASP A 661 -15.17 -15.17 -4.62
N GLY A 662 -15.09 -16.50 -4.60
CA GLY A 662 -14.10 -17.27 -3.84
C GLY A 662 -14.75 -18.14 -2.78
N THR A 663 -15.88 -17.69 -2.21
CA THR A 663 -16.68 -18.44 -1.23
C THR A 663 -17.94 -19.05 -1.84
N GLY A 664 -18.57 -18.38 -2.80
CA GLY A 664 -19.78 -18.89 -3.45
C GLY A 664 -20.25 -18.06 -4.65
N PHE A 665 -21.41 -18.43 -5.20
CA PHE A 665 -22.01 -17.79 -6.38
C PHE A 665 -23.01 -16.69 -6.00
N ARG A 666 -22.55 -15.44 -5.96
CA ARG A 666 -23.40 -14.25 -5.73
C ARG A 666 -23.80 -13.54 -7.03
N ASN A 667 -24.79 -12.65 -6.94
CA ASN A 667 -25.09 -11.68 -7.99
C ASN A 667 -23.99 -10.60 -8.08
N LEU A 668 -23.92 -9.92 -9.22
CA LEU A 668 -23.08 -8.73 -9.40
C LEU A 668 -23.55 -7.58 -8.50
N LEU A 669 -22.61 -6.84 -7.93
CA LEU A 669 -22.87 -5.58 -7.24
C LEU A 669 -23.14 -4.46 -8.25
N PRO A 670 -23.88 -3.40 -7.88
CA PRO A 670 -24.20 -2.30 -8.80
C PRO A 670 -22.95 -1.62 -9.37
N GLY A 671 -21.89 -1.44 -8.56
CA GLY A 671 -20.61 -0.89 -9.03
C GLY A 671 -19.93 -1.76 -10.09
N GLU A 672 -19.89 -3.07 -9.88
CA GLU A 672 -19.32 -4.06 -10.82
C GLU A 672 -20.08 -4.02 -12.16
N TYR A 673 -21.43 -4.02 -12.09
CA TYR A 673 -22.29 -3.94 -13.26
C TYR A 673 -22.13 -2.61 -14.02
N ILE A 674 -22.15 -1.47 -13.32
CA ILE A 674 -21.99 -0.13 -13.91
C ILE A 674 -20.60 0.03 -14.55
N GLN A 675 -19.54 -0.54 -13.98
CA GLN A 675 -18.20 -0.50 -14.58
C GLN A 675 -18.11 -1.34 -15.87
N MET A 676 -18.71 -2.53 -15.89
CA MET A 676 -18.76 -3.42 -17.07
C MET A 676 -19.68 -2.87 -18.18
N ALA A 677 -20.94 -2.54 -17.86
CA ALA A 677 -21.87 -1.90 -18.78
C ALA A 677 -21.34 -0.52 -19.25
N GLY A 678 -20.60 0.17 -18.39
CA GLY A 678 -19.88 1.41 -18.67
C GLY A 678 -18.80 1.32 -19.74
N ARG A 679 -18.51 0.13 -20.30
CA ARG A 679 -17.69 -0.03 -21.52
C ARG A 679 -18.49 0.02 -22.83
N ALA A 680 -19.83 0.04 -22.82
CA ALA A 680 -20.64 0.19 -24.04
C ALA A 680 -20.84 1.66 -24.48
N GLY A 681 -20.88 1.90 -25.79
CA GLY A 681 -21.03 3.22 -26.40
C GLY A 681 -19.72 4.00 -26.46
N ARG A 682 -19.21 4.26 -27.67
CA ARG A 682 -17.97 5.00 -27.94
C ARG A 682 -18.27 6.50 -28.11
N ARG A 683 -17.70 7.35 -27.24
CA ARG A 683 -17.87 8.82 -27.28
C ARG A 683 -17.49 9.35 -28.68
N GLY A 684 -18.42 10.07 -29.32
CA GLY A 684 -18.24 10.64 -30.66
C GLY A 684 -18.49 9.68 -31.84
N LEU A 685 -18.80 8.40 -31.61
CA LEU A 685 -19.10 7.42 -32.68
C LEU A 685 -20.48 6.77 -32.53
N ASP A 686 -20.91 6.46 -31.30
CA ASP A 686 -22.21 5.83 -31.03
C ASP A 686 -23.14 6.82 -30.31
N ALA A 687 -24.41 6.90 -30.74
CA ALA A 687 -25.43 7.75 -30.10
C ALA A 687 -25.99 7.13 -28.81
N THR A 688 -26.14 5.81 -28.77
CA THR A 688 -26.47 5.01 -27.59
C THR A 688 -25.52 3.81 -27.51
N GLY A 689 -25.18 3.36 -26.29
CA GLY A 689 -24.45 2.11 -26.07
C GLY A 689 -25.41 0.98 -25.75
N THR A 690 -25.29 -0.15 -26.45
CA THR A 690 -26.17 -1.31 -26.23
C THR A 690 -25.62 -2.23 -25.14
N VAL A 691 -26.44 -2.61 -24.16
CA VAL A 691 -26.11 -3.59 -23.13
C VAL A 691 -27.11 -4.75 -23.19
N ILE A 692 -26.64 -6.00 -23.17
CA ILE A 692 -27.47 -7.19 -23.35
C ILE A 692 -27.19 -8.20 -22.24
N ILE A 693 -28.24 -8.80 -21.65
CA ILE A 693 -28.13 -9.89 -20.66
C ILE A 693 -28.71 -11.17 -21.27
N LEU A 694 -27.95 -12.28 -21.21
CA LEU A 694 -28.36 -13.55 -21.82
C LEU A 694 -29.27 -14.38 -20.90
N CYS A 695 -30.56 -14.45 -21.23
CA CYS A 695 -31.53 -15.30 -20.52
C CYS A 695 -31.46 -16.76 -21.01
N LYS A 696 -30.30 -17.42 -20.79
CA LYS A 696 -29.98 -18.78 -21.28
C LYS A 696 -30.99 -19.84 -20.81
N ALA A 697 -31.02 -20.12 -19.50
CA ALA A 697 -31.96 -21.08 -18.91
C ALA A 697 -33.36 -20.48 -18.77
N GLY A 698 -33.49 -19.43 -17.96
CA GLY A 698 -34.72 -18.65 -17.76
C GLY A 698 -34.46 -17.15 -17.83
N VAL A 699 -35.49 -16.34 -17.58
CA VAL A 699 -35.33 -14.91 -17.31
C VAL A 699 -34.98 -14.74 -15.83
N HIS A 700 -34.02 -13.86 -15.53
CA HIS A 700 -33.62 -13.54 -14.14
C HIS A 700 -34.73 -12.79 -13.40
N GLU A 701 -34.75 -12.83 -12.07
CA GLU A 701 -35.80 -12.15 -11.31
C GLU A 701 -35.73 -10.62 -11.44
N MET A 702 -36.89 -9.98 -11.54
CA MET A 702 -36.98 -8.52 -11.65
C MET A 702 -36.34 -7.80 -10.46
N ALA A 703 -36.41 -8.37 -9.25
CA ALA A 703 -35.79 -7.81 -8.05
C ALA A 703 -34.26 -7.76 -8.19
N ASP A 704 -33.63 -8.88 -8.55
CA ASP A 704 -32.18 -8.98 -8.81
C ASP A 704 -31.73 -7.99 -9.88
N LEU A 705 -32.45 -7.94 -11.01
CA LEU A 705 -32.15 -7.01 -12.10
C LEU A 705 -32.26 -5.54 -11.65
N HIS A 706 -33.32 -5.19 -10.92
CA HIS A 706 -33.52 -3.82 -10.44
C HIS A 706 -32.48 -3.42 -9.39
N VAL A 707 -32.06 -4.33 -8.50
CA VAL A 707 -30.98 -4.07 -7.53
C VAL A 707 -29.64 -3.93 -8.26
N MET A 708 -29.31 -4.80 -9.21
CA MET A 708 -28.05 -4.74 -9.96
C MET A 708 -27.95 -3.49 -10.85
N MET A 709 -29.05 -3.05 -11.47
CA MET A 709 -29.04 -1.97 -12.47
C MET A 709 -29.31 -0.57 -11.90
N LEU A 710 -30.14 -0.46 -10.85
CA LEU A 710 -30.55 0.81 -10.23
C LEU A 710 -30.19 0.90 -8.74
N GLY A 711 -29.50 -0.11 -8.19
CA GLY A 711 -28.98 -0.06 -6.83
C GLY A 711 -27.90 1.01 -6.65
N LYS A 712 -27.73 1.49 -5.42
CA LYS A 712 -26.67 2.45 -5.09
C LYS A 712 -25.30 1.80 -5.31
N PRO A 713 -24.33 2.47 -5.97
CA PRO A 713 -22.95 2.01 -6.02
C PRO A 713 -22.36 1.82 -4.61
N THR A 714 -21.35 0.97 -4.50
CA THR A 714 -20.60 0.76 -3.26
C THR A 714 -20.02 2.09 -2.74
N ILE A 715 -20.24 2.37 -1.46
CA ILE A 715 -19.59 3.50 -0.78
C ILE A 715 -18.10 3.23 -0.67
N LEU A 716 -17.26 4.27 -0.62
CA LEU A 716 -15.86 4.13 -0.24
C LEU A 716 -15.78 3.73 1.24
N GLN A 717 -15.00 2.69 1.55
CA GLN A 717 -14.76 2.20 2.91
C GLN A 717 -13.27 1.98 3.12
N SER A 718 -12.77 2.32 4.31
CA SER A 718 -11.40 2.02 4.69
C SER A 718 -11.14 0.51 4.64
N GLN A 719 -9.97 0.12 4.14
CA GLN A 719 -9.44 -1.25 4.22
C GLN A 719 -8.14 -1.29 5.03
N PHE A 720 -7.86 -0.23 5.79
CA PHE A 720 -6.64 -0.08 6.58
C PHE A 720 -6.50 -1.19 7.61
N ARG A 721 -5.36 -1.89 7.56
CA ARG A 721 -4.97 -2.98 8.47
C ARG A 721 -3.49 -2.87 8.77
N LEU A 722 -3.08 -3.33 9.96
CA LEU A 722 -1.68 -3.29 10.35
C LEU A 722 -0.89 -4.42 9.66
N THR A 723 0.25 -4.07 9.05
CA THR A 723 1.24 -5.03 8.54
C THR A 723 2.51 -4.95 9.37
N TYR A 724 3.32 -6.02 9.45
CA TYR A 724 4.57 -5.94 10.22
C TYR A 724 5.57 -5.03 9.50
N THR A 725 5.63 -5.08 8.16
CA THR A 725 6.43 -4.15 7.35
C THR A 725 6.06 -2.68 7.58
N MET A 726 4.78 -2.32 7.75
CA MET A 726 4.38 -0.94 8.13
C MET A 726 4.88 -0.57 9.54
N ILE A 727 4.63 -1.44 10.54
CA ILE A 727 5.05 -1.21 11.93
C ILE A 727 6.56 -1.01 12.01
N LEU A 728 7.36 -1.88 11.38
CA LEU A 728 8.81 -1.84 11.43
C LEU A 728 9.42 -0.63 10.69
N ASN A 729 8.81 -0.20 9.57
CA ASN A 729 9.27 1.00 8.86
C ASN A 729 8.97 2.30 9.64
N LEU A 730 7.91 2.33 10.45
CA LEU A 730 7.59 3.47 11.32
C LEU A 730 8.45 3.48 12.58
N LEU A 731 8.64 2.33 13.25
CA LEU A 731 9.53 2.20 14.42
C LEU A 731 11.01 2.52 14.13
N ARG A 732 11.38 2.61 12.84
CA ARG A 732 12.70 3.08 12.38
C ARG A 732 12.90 4.60 12.55
N VAL A 733 11.83 5.37 12.77
CA VAL A 733 11.79 6.84 12.73
C VAL A 733 11.00 7.39 13.93
N GLU A 734 11.70 7.81 14.99
CA GLU A 734 11.05 8.20 16.27
C GLU A 734 9.93 9.24 16.13
N ALA A 735 10.05 10.19 15.19
CA ALA A 735 9.08 11.24 14.96
C ALA A 735 7.78 10.79 14.25
N LEU A 736 7.68 9.54 13.78
CA LEU A 736 6.52 9.00 13.08
C LEU A 736 5.91 7.79 13.82
N ARG A 737 5.08 8.05 14.82
CA ARG A 737 4.49 6.99 15.66
C ARG A 737 3.34 6.28 14.93
N VAL A 738 3.24 4.96 15.13
CA VAL A 738 2.17 4.13 14.54
C VAL A 738 0.76 4.60 14.96
N THR A 739 0.62 5.15 16.17
CA THR A 739 -0.64 5.75 16.66
C THR A 739 -1.08 6.97 15.85
N ASP A 740 -0.15 7.84 15.44
CA ASP A 740 -0.48 9.01 14.61
C ASP A 740 -0.96 8.61 13.22
N MET A 741 -0.45 7.49 12.69
CA MET A 741 -0.93 6.91 11.44
C MET A 741 -2.30 6.24 11.61
N MET A 742 -2.52 5.45 12.66
CA MET A 742 -3.83 4.84 12.97
C MET A 742 -4.92 5.91 13.14
N ARG A 743 -4.65 6.98 13.90
CA ARG A 743 -5.56 8.12 14.10
C ARG A 743 -5.88 8.87 12.79
N ARG A 744 -4.99 8.84 11.81
CA ARG A 744 -5.16 9.46 10.48
C ARG A 744 -5.79 8.53 9.44
N SER A 745 -6.03 7.25 9.73
CA SER A 745 -6.79 6.34 8.85
C SER A 745 -8.21 6.84 8.58
N PHE A 746 -8.81 6.44 7.46
CA PHE A 746 -10.13 6.92 7.05
C PHE A 746 -11.24 6.45 8.02
N SER A 747 -11.15 5.23 8.54
CA SER A 747 -12.09 4.67 9.52
C SER A 747 -12.07 5.43 10.86
N GLU A 748 -10.90 5.64 11.45
CA GLU A 748 -10.77 6.33 12.73
C GLU A 748 -11.14 7.80 12.59
N SER A 749 -10.71 8.51 11.53
CA SER A 749 -11.05 9.92 11.36
C SER A 749 -12.56 10.17 11.23
N HIS A 750 -13.31 9.23 10.63
CA HIS A 750 -14.78 9.29 10.63
C HIS A 750 -15.35 9.19 12.05
N ARG A 751 -14.89 8.20 12.85
CA ARG A 751 -15.30 8.01 14.26
C ARG A 751 -15.01 9.27 15.09
N ASP A 752 -13.77 9.76 14.99
CA ASP A 752 -13.27 10.97 15.65
C ASP A 752 -14.14 12.20 15.39
N THR A 753 -14.62 12.36 14.14
CA THR A 753 -15.49 13.48 13.73
C THR A 753 -16.81 13.47 14.49
N GLN A 754 -17.45 12.30 14.59
CA GLN A 754 -18.74 12.17 15.29
C GLN A 754 -18.58 12.43 16.79
N VAL A 755 -17.55 11.85 17.41
CA VAL A 755 -17.29 12.02 18.85
C VAL A 755 -16.94 13.47 19.19
N LYS A 756 -16.13 14.15 18.37
CA LYS A 756 -15.78 15.58 18.56
C LYS A 756 -17.01 16.50 18.47
N HIS A 757 -17.95 16.24 17.57
CA HIS A 757 -19.21 17.00 17.51
C HIS A 757 -20.08 16.78 18.76
N MET A 758 -20.13 15.55 19.30
CA MET A 758 -20.80 15.27 20.57
C MET A 758 -20.09 15.96 21.75
N LEU A 759 -18.76 15.88 21.84
CA LEU A 759 -17.94 16.58 22.83
C LEU A 759 -18.23 18.08 22.85
N HIS A 760 -18.15 18.74 21.70
CA HIS A 760 -18.40 20.19 21.59
C HIS A 760 -19.80 20.55 22.11
N THR A 761 -20.82 19.77 21.72
CA THR A 761 -22.21 19.95 22.17
C THR A 761 -22.36 19.81 23.71
N ARG A 762 -21.69 18.82 24.33
CA ARG A 762 -21.74 18.60 25.79
C ARG A 762 -20.89 19.61 26.56
N ARG A 763 -19.74 20.01 26.03
CA ARG A 763 -18.81 21.00 26.61
C ARG A 763 -19.42 22.40 26.66
N ILE A 764 -20.33 22.76 25.75
CA ILE A 764 -21.14 23.99 25.83
C ILE A 764 -22.26 23.86 26.90
N ARG A 765 -22.85 22.68 27.07
CA ARG A 765 -23.95 22.46 28.03
C ARG A 765 -23.51 22.49 29.49
N LEU A 766 -22.31 22.00 29.81
CA LEU A 766 -21.85 21.88 31.20
C LEU A 766 -21.72 23.24 31.93
N PRO A 767 -21.07 24.29 31.39
CA PRO A 767 -20.98 25.60 32.05
C PRO A 767 -22.34 26.31 32.20
N LEU A 768 -23.32 26.02 31.33
CA LEU A 768 -24.67 26.57 31.45
C LEU A 768 -25.38 26.06 32.72
N LEU A 769 -25.17 24.80 33.12
CA LEU A 769 -25.64 24.29 34.41
C LEU A 769 -24.96 24.99 35.61
N GLU A 770 -23.69 25.39 35.49
CA GLU A 770 -22.94 26.06 36.56
C GLU A 770 -23.38 27.53 36.74
N ALA A 771 -23.67 28.22 35.65
CA ALA A 771 -24.22 29.58 35.67
C ALA A 771 -25.65 29.64 36.26
N ASP A 772 -26.47 28.61 36.04
CA ASP A 772 -27.85 28.53 36.51
C ASP A 772 -27.98 28.01 37.95
N THR A 773 -26.98 27.28 38.45
CA THR A 773 -26.93 26.86 39.86
C THR A 773 -26.45 28.01 40.74
N THR A 774 -25.38 28.70 40.39
CA THR A 774 -24.85 29.85 41.15
C THR A 774 -25.88 30.98 41.35
N LYS A 775 -26.66 31.32 40.32
CA LYS A 775 -27.67 32.41 40.40
C LYS A 775 -28.86 32.12 41.32
N GLN A 776 -29.21 30.87 41.59
CA GLN A 776 -30.40 30.55 42.39
C GLN A 776 -30.16 30.57 43.91
N PHE A 777 -28.91 30.51 44.39
CA PHE A 777 -28.61 30.53 45.83
C PHE A 777 -29.04 31.83 46.53
N HIS A 778 -29.24 32.94 45.81
CA HIS A 778 -29.72 34.19 46.39
C HIS A 778 -31.25 34.32 46.53
N THR A 779 -32.04 33.38 45.99
CA THR A 779 -33.51 33.53 45.90
C THR A 779 -34.27 32.28 46.38
N VAL A 780 -33.73 31.55 47.35
CA VAL A 780 -34.46 30.47 48.07
C VAL A 780 -34.30 30.61 49.60
N LEU A 781 -34.48 31.84 50.09
CA LEU A 781 -35.02 32.07 51.43
C LEU A 781 -36.47 32.55 51.25
N ILE A 782 -37.37 32.16 52.15
CA ILE A 782 -38.83 32.34 52.03
C ILE A 782 -39.48 31.49 50.91
N CYS A 783 -39.67 30.20 51.18
CA CYS A 783 -40.91 29.54 50.77
C CYS A 783 -41.27 28.43 51.78
N SER A 784 -42.29 28.68 52.59
CA SER A 784 -42.74 27.78 53.66
C SER A 784 -43.48 26.54 53.14
N LEU A 785 -43.49 25.49 53.95
CA LEU A 785 -44.26 24.24 53.76
C LEU A 785 -45.71 24.49 53.28
N LEU A 786 -45.98 24.17 52.01
CA LEU A 786 -47.33 23.94 51.48
C LEU A 786 -47.29 22.75 50.51
N ILE A 787 -47.66 21.56 51.01
CA ILE A 787 -47.73 20.33 50.19
C ILE A 787 -49.04 20.33 49.39
N SER A 788 -49.03 21.01 48.25
CA SER A 788 -50.10 20.93 47.25
C SER A 788 -49.85 19.73 46.33
N TYR A 789 -50.40 18.55 46.69
CA TYR A 789 -50.26 17.32 45.90
C TYR A 789 -50.81 17.47 44.46
N PRO A 790 -49.98 17.35 43.41
CA PRO A 790 -50.45 17.04 42.07
C PRO A 790 -50.81 15.56 42.03
N SER A 791 -51.97 15.20 41.48
CA SER A 791 -52.47 13.81 41.42
C SER A 791 -51.78 12.96 40.31
N ILE A 792 -50.46 13.03 40.25
CA ILE A 792 -49.61 12.29 39.32
C ILE A 792 -48.89 11.18 40.08
N HIS A 793 -49.31 9.94 39.85
CA HIS A 793 -48.57 8.76 40.30
C HIS A 793 -47.75 8.21 39.11
N THR A 794 -46.56 7.67 39.37
CA THR A 794 -45.69 7.06 38.35
C THR A 794 -45.22 5.69 38.82
N VAL A 795 -45.45 4.64 38.04
CA VAL A 795 -44.93 3.30 38.34
C VAL A 795 -43.48 3.19 37.86
N GLN A 796 -42.54 3.09 38.80
CA GLN A 796 -41.13 2.88 38.53
C GLN A 796 -40.77 1.40 38.73
N LYS A 797 -40.04 0.80 37.78
CA LYS A 797 -39.46 -0.54 37.94
C LYS A 797 -38.13 -0.41 38.70
N LEU A 798 -38.06 -1.00 39.89
CA LEU A 798 -36.85 -1.07 40.70
C LEU A 798 -36.10 -2.38 40.44
N LYS A 799 -34.77 -2.32 40.48
CA LYS A 799 -33.85 -3.47 40.52
C LYS A 799 -33.48 -3.77 41.98
N LEU A 800 -32.88 -4.94 42.24
CA LEU A 800 -32.38 -5.33 43.57
C LEU A 800 -31.39 -4.30 44.17
N GLN A 801 -30.51 -3.75 43.32
CA GLN A 801 -29.57 -2.67 43.65
C GLN A 801 -30.21 -1.34 44.09
N ASP A 802 -31.51 -1.13 43.84
CA ASP A 802 -32.21 0.11 44.16
C ASP A 802 -32.87 0.06 45.56
N ILE A 803 -32.77 -1.09 46.27
CA ILE A 803 -33.34 -1.30 47.61
C ILE A 803 -32.35 -0.77 48.66
N THR A 804 -32.61 0.44 49.17
CA THR A 804 -31.67 1.13 50.09
C THR A 804 -31.67 0.59 51.52
N ALA A 805 -32.80 0.06 52.00
CA ALA A 805 -32.94 -0.48 53.35
C ALA A 805 -34.13 -1.44 53.48
N ILE A 806 -34.12 -2.28 54.52
CA ILE A 806 -35.19 -3.23 54.88
C ILE A 806 -35.65 -2.93 56.32
N THR A 807 -36.94 -3.10 56.61
CA THR A 807 -37.51 -2.92 57.96
C THR A 807 -38.39 -4.12 58.35
N VAL A 808 -38.59 -4.32 59.65
CA VAL A 808 -39.47 -5.36 60.23
C VAL A 808 -40.97 -5.03 60.03
N LYS A 809 -41.32 -3.82 59.60
CA LYS A 809 -42.71 -3.38 59.41
C LYS A 809 -43.26 -3.76 58.03
N THR A 810 -44.06 -4.84 57.97
CA THR A 810 -44.74 -5.27 56.73
C THR A 810 -46.03 -4.48 56.48
N LEU A 811 -46.08 -3.74 55.36
CA LEU A 811 -47.30 -3.10 54.84
C LEU A 811 -48.18 -4.11 54.10
N LYS A 812 -49.42 -4.30 54.57
CA LYS A 812 -50.43 -5.15 53.90
C LYS A 812 -51.17 -4.37 52.81
N VAL A 813 -50.55 -4.27 51.63
CA VAL A 813 -51.18 -3.74 50.40
C VAL A 813 -51.67 -4.87 49.49
N ILE A 814 -52.60 -4.57 48.58
CA ILE A 814 -53.04 -5.49 47.51
C ILE A 814 -52.48 -4.96 46.18
N PRO A 815 -51.33 -5.46 45.69
CA PRO A 815 -50.58 -4.82 44.61
C PRO A 815 -51.36 -4.76 43.29
N ASP A 816 -52.05 -5.84 42.93
CA ASP A 816 -52.75 -5.96 41.65
C ASP A 816 -53.85 -4.90 41.52
N ARG A 817 -54.62 -4.67 42.60
CA ARG A 817 -55.66 -3.63 42.64
C ARG A 817 -55.12 -2.20 42.57
N ILE A 818 -53.86 -1.98 42.98
CA ILE A 818 -53.17 -0.69 42.85
C ILE A 818 -52.70 -0.50 41.40
N ILE A 819 -52.14 -1.55 40.79
CA ILE A 819 -51.68 -1.57 39.39
C ILE A 819 -52.88 -1.42 38.43
N ASP A 820 -54.00 -2.12 38.67
CA ASP A 820 -55.23 -1.99 37.90
C ASP A 820 -55.82 -0.57 37.98
N ASN A 821 -55.81 0.04 39.17
CA ASN A 821 -56.30 1.40 39.33
C ASN A 821 -55.39 2.43 38.63
N TYR A 822 -54.07 2.23 38.65
CA TYR A 822 -53.13 3.01 37.85
C TYR A 822 -53.39 2.85 36.35
N ASN A 823 -53.47 1.60 35.85
CA ASN A 823 -53.71 1.28 34.45
C ASN A 823 -55.04 1.86 33.94
N LYS A 824 -56.12 1.78 34.74
CA LYS A 824 -57.40 2.42 34.43
C LYS A 824 -57.23 3.94 34.26
N ARG A 825 -56.51 4.60 35.17
CA ARG A 825 -56.30 6.07 35.17
C ARG A 825 -55.31 6.55 34.09
N GLN A 826 -54.61 5.64 33.37
CA GLN A 826 -53.91 5.99 32.12
C GLN A 826 -54.87 6.17 30.93
N GLN A 827 -56.10 5.63 30.99
CA GLN A 827 -57.09 5.83 29.94
C GLN A 827 -57.66 7.27 30.02
N PRO A 828 -57.74 8.03 28.91
CA PRO A 828 -58.15 9.45 28.95
C PRO A 828 -59.49 9.70 29.67
N ARG A 829 -60.45 8.79 29.53
CA ARG A 829 -61.79 8.88 30.15
C ARG A 829 -61.76 8.82 31.68
N PHE A 830 -60.80 8.13 32.27
CA PHE A 830 -60.72 7.88 33.72
C PHE A 830 -59.51 8.58 34.37
N ARG A 831 -58.81 9.44 33.61
CA ARG A 831 -57.60 10.15 34.06
C ARG A 831 -57.83 11.06 35.27
N HIS A 832 -59.07 11.50 35.47
CA HIS A 832 -59.48 12.36 36.57
C HIS A 832 -60.36 11.63 37.62
N ASP A 833 -60.55 10.31 37.51
CA ASP A 833 -61.16 9.51 38.59
C ASP A 833 -60.32 9.69 39.88
N PRO A 834 -60.95 9.72 41.07
CA PRO A 834 -60.21 9.70 42.33
C PRO A 834 -59.38 8.40 42.48
N PRO A 835 -58.31 8.41 43.30
CA PRO A 835 -57.55 7.19 43.59
C PRO A 835 -58.47 6.11 44.19
N GLY A 836 -58.38 4.89 43.67
CA GLY A 836 -59.22 3.78 44.12
C GLY A 836 -58.94 3.42 45.58
N GLN A 837 -59.92 2.80 46.25
CA GLN A 837 -59.87 2.48 47.68
C GLN A 837 -58.56 1.77 48.10
N ALA A 838 -58.04 0.86 47.27
CA ALA A 838 -56.77 0.18 47.54
C ALA A 838 -55.55 1.13 47.61
N ILE A 839 -55.51 2.19 46.78
CA ILE A 839 -54.50 3.24 46.87
C ILE A 839 -54.73 4.07 48.13
N SER A 840 -55.97 4.51 48.38
CA SER A 840 -56.30 5.32 49.56
C SER A 840 -55.97 4.62 50.87
N THR A 841 -56.27 3.32 51.01
CA THR A 841 -55.89 2.51 52.18
C THR A 841 -54.37 2.33 52.29
N ALA A 842 -53.66 2.10 51.18
CA ALA A 842 -52.20 2.04 51.20
C ALA A 842 -51.57 3.38 51.63
N THR A 843 -52.10 4.51 51.14
CA THR A 843 -51.68 5.86 51.55
C THR A 843 -52.02 6.15 53.01
N GLN A 844 -53.17 5.70 53.53
CA GLN A 844 -53.54 5.86 54.93
C GLN A 844 -52.66 5.04 55.89
N GLU A 845 -52.35 3.78 55.57
CA GLU A 845 -51.42 2.98 56.37
C GLU A 845 -49.98 3.52 56.28
N LEU A 846 -49.56 4.07 55.12
CA LEU A 846 -48.30 4.80 54.99
C LEU A 846 -48.27 6.08 55.84
N LEU A 847 -49.33 6.90 55.83
CA LEU A 847 -49.44 8.09 56.69
C LEU A 847 -49.35 7.70 58.16
N ARG A 848 -50.15 6.71 58.57
CA ARG A 848 -50.19 6.19 59.94
C ARG A 848 -48.82 5.69 60.40
N LEU A 849 -48.06 5.03 59.52
CA LEU A 849 -46.69 4.58 59.82
C LEU A 849 -45.70 5.75 59.94
N ALA A 850 -45.88 6.83 59.17
CA ALA A 850 -45.06 8.04 59.30
C ALA A 850 -45.40 8.82 60.58
N GLU A 851 -46.68 9.06 60.85
CA GLU A 851 -47.19 9.72 62.07
C GLU A 851 -46.77 8.97 63.35
N ALA A 852 -46.80 7.63 63.32
CA ALA A 852 -46.38 6.81 64.45
C ALA A 852 -44.84 6.71 64.64
N ASN A 853 -44.03 7.19 63.67
CA ASN A 853 -42.57 7.16 63.74
C ASN A 853 -41.96 8.49 63.24
N PRO A 854 -42.15 9.63 63.93
CA PRO A 854 -41.73 10.96 63.44
C PRO A 854 -40.22 11.10 63.21
N SER A 855 -39.41 10.29 63.90
CA SER A 855 -37.95 10.22 63.77
C SER A 855 -37.46 9.24 62.69
N GLY A 856 -38.37 8.69 61.86
CA GLY A 856 -38.07 7.66 60.88
C GLY A 856 -38.33 6.23 61.39
N ILE A 857 -38.48 5.30 60.44
CA ILE A 857 -38.76 3.88 60.71
C ILE A 857 -37.44 3.13 60.91
N ALA A 858 -37.36 2.31 61.96
CA ALA A 858 -36.19 1.47 62.23
C ALA A 858 -35.91 0.48 61.09
N THR A 859 -34.69 0.53 60.55
CA THR A 859 -34.17 -0.35 59.51
C THR A 859 -33.26 -1.42 60.10
N LEU A 860 -33.25 -2.61 59.52
CA LEU A 860 -32.35 -3.70 59.90
C LEU A 860 -30.93 -3.45 59.36
N ASP A 861 -29.92 -3.63 60.21
CA ASP A 861 -28.52 -3.56 59.80
C ASP A 861 -28.10 -4.84 59.05
N PRO A 862 -27.49 -4.75 57.85
CA PRO A 862 -27.07 -5.91 57.07
C PRO A 862 -26.10 -6.86 57.79
N VAL A 863 -25.24 -6.32 58.66
CA VAL A 863 -24.14 -7.05 59.30
C VAL A 863 -24.56 -7.55 60.68
N ASN A 864 -25.20 -6.68 61.47
CA ASN A 864 -25.56 -6.99 62.86
C ASN A 864 -26.88 -7.79 62.94
N ASP A 865 -27.93 -7.35 62.24
CA ASP A 865 -29.28 -7.91 62.40
C ASP A 865 -29.57 -9.02 61.39
N LEU A 866 -29.14 -8.83 60.13
CA LEU A 866 -29.28 -9.83 59.05
C LEU A 866 -28.10 -10.82 58.98
N GLN A 867 -27.06 -10.62 59.80
CA GLN A 867 -25.87 -11.49 59.93
C GLN A 867 -25.15 -11.81 58.61
N LEU A 868 -25.15 -10.88 57.64
CA LEU A 868 -24.43 -11.04 56.37
C LEU A 868 -22.92 -10.83 56.58
N LYS A 869 -22.13 -11.88 56.29
CA LYS A 869 -20.69 -11.96 56.60
C LYS A 869 -19.77 -11.88 55.37
N SER A 870 -20.31 -11.58 54.18
CA SER A 870 -19.49 -11.34 52.99
C SER A 870 -18.75 -10.00 53.10
N VAL A 871 -17.46 -10.00 52.75
CA VAL A 871 -16.55 -8.85 52.91
C VAL A 871 -17.13 -7.58 52.29
N ASP A 872 -17.57 -7.67 51.03
CA ASP A 872 -18.16 -6.57 50.25
C ASP A 872 -19.37 -5.91 50.94
N VAL A 873 -20.17 -6.70 51.68
CA VAL A 873 -21.36 -6.21 52.40
C VAL A 873 -20.97 -5.55 53.72
N VAL A 874 -19.96 -6.07 54.40
CA VAL A 874 -19.42 -5.46 55.63
C VAL A 874 -18.74 -4.12 55.30
N GLU A 875 -17.88 -4.09 54.29
CA GLU A 875 -17.23 -2.86 53.81
C GLU A 875 -18.26 -1.85 53.28
N GLY A 876 -19.21 -2.30 52.46
CA GLY A 876 -20.30 -1.47 51.95
C GLY A 876 -21.16 -0.86 53.06
N SER A 877 -21.49 -1.64 54.10
CA SER A 877 -22.24 -1.16 55.28
C SER A 877 -21.44 -0.13 56.09
N MET A 878 -20.15 -0.38 56.35
CA MET A 878 -19.27 0.58 57.03
C MET A 878 -19.15 1.89 56.24
N ARG A 879 -18.93 1.81 54.93
CA ARG A 879 -18.85 2.97 54.03
C ARG A 879 -20.17 3.75 53.98
N LEU A 880 -21.32 3.06 54.01
CA LEU A 880 -22.64 3.70 54.06
C LEU A 880 -22.86 4.46 55.38
N ARG A 881 -22.45 3.91 56.53
CA ARG A 881 -22.51 4.62 57.83
C ARG A 881 -21.65 5.89 57.81
N VAL A 882 -20.39 5.78 57.37
CA VAL A 882 -19.48 6.94 57.25
C VAL A 882 -20.10 8.03 56.35
N LEU A 883 -20.64 7.65 55.19
CA LEU A 883 -21.32 8.60 54.30
C LEU A 883 -22.59 9.20 54.91
N GLN A 884 -23.36 8.44 55.70
CA GLN A 884 -24.55 8.95 56.40
C GLN A 884 -24.20 9.94 57.51
N ASP A 885 -23.14 9.70 58.28
CA ASP A 885 -22.68 10.63 59.32
C ASP A 885 -22.10 11.89 58.68
N SER A 886 -21.24 11.77 57.66
CA SER A 886 -20.76 12.92 56.88
C SER A 886 -21.89 13.72 56.23
N LEU A 887 -22.98 13.08 55.79
CA LEU A 887 -24.12 13.78 55.18
C LEU A 887 -24.72 14.83 56.13
N ARG A 888 -24.70 14.60 57.45
CA ARG A 888 -25.27 15.52 58.46
C ARG A 888 -24.53 16.85 58.56
N GLU A 889 -23.31 16.94 58.04
CA GLU A 889 -22.48 18.15 58.07
C GLU A 889 -22.79 19.10 56.90
N PHE A 890 -23.58 18.68 55.91
CA PHE A 890 -23.90 19.47 54.72
C PHE A 890 -25.17 20.33 54.88
N ASN A 891 -25.04 21.64 54.73
CA ASN A 891 -26.17 22.59 54.83
C ASN A 891 -27.20 22.51 53.67
N CYS A 892 -26.98 21.70 52.62
CA CYS A 892 -27.77 21.72 51.39
C CYS A 892 -28.86 20.63 51.28
N ILE A 893 -29.02 19.77 52.30
CA ILE A 893 -29.89 18.57 52.28
C ILE A 893 -31.36 18.89 51.95
N HIS A 894 -31.86 20.08 52.32
CA HIS A 894 -33.30 20.40 52.27
C HIS A 894 -33.81 20.88 50.91
N SER A 895 -32.97 20.97 49.86
CA SER A 895 -33.40 21.46 48.54
C SER A 895 -33.70 20.30 47.56
N PRO A 896 -34.97 20.07 47.17
CA PRO A 896 -35.34 18.99 46.25
C PRO A 896 -34.84 19.23 44.81
N THR A 897 -34.57 20.47 44.42
CA THR A 897 -34.03 20.81 43.08
C THR A 897 -32.51 20.63 43.00
N PHE A 898 -31.79 20.70 44.12
CA PHE A 898 -30.34 20.56 44.18
C PHE A 898 -29.89 19.16 43.71
N PHE A 899 -30.44 18.10 44.30
CA PHE A 899 -30.08 16.71 43.95
C PHE A 899 -30.36 16.37 42.48
N ALA A 900 -31.45 16.89 41.90
CA ALA A 900 -31.76 16.69 40.49
C ALA A 900 -30.71 17.32 39.57
N ARG A 901 -30.29 18.57 39.85
CA ARG A 901 -29.26 19.28 39.07
C ARG A 901 -27.86 18.70 39.27
N VAL A 902 -27.50 18.28 40.48
CA VAL A 902 -26.22 17.59 40.75
C VAL A 902 -26.16 16.26 40.01
N LYS A 903 -27.27 15.50 39.98
CA LYS A 903 -27.35 14.26 39.21
C LYS A 903 -27.22 14.49 37.70
N GLU A 904 -27.88 15.51 37.15
CA GLU A 904 -27.72 15.87 35.73
C GLU A 904 -26.26 16.24 35.42
N ARG A 905 -25.63 17.09 36.25
CA ARG A 905 -24.20 17.44 36.16
C ARG A 905 -23.31 16.19 36.19
N MET A 906 -23.52 15.27 37.14
CA MET A 906 -22.73 14.04 37.24
C MET A 906 -22.86 13.19 35.97
N SER A 907 -24.09 12.98 35.46
CA SER A 907 -24.27 12.25 34.19
C SER A 907 -23.66 12.95 32.98
N LEU A 908 -23.67 14.30 32.94
CA LEU A 908 -23.00 15.07 31.88
C LEU A 908 -21.47 15.00 31.98
N GLN A 909 -20.93 14.89 33.20
CA GLN A 909 -19.49 14.71 33.43
C GLN A 909 -19.06 13.30 33.05
N GLU A 910 -19.79 12.27 33.46
CA GLU A 910 -19.56 10.87 33.06
C GLU A 910 -19.63 10.69 31.53
N GLU A 911 -20.62 11.31 30.88
CA GLU A 911 -20.70 11.38 29.41
C GLU A 911 -19.48 12.11 28.79
N LEU A 912 -19.05 13.23 29.37
CA LEU A 912 -17.92 14.01 28.86
C LEU A 912 -16.60 13.25 28.99
N ASP A 913 -16.33 12.63 30.14
CA ASP A 913 -15.11 11.87 30.42
C ASP A 913 -15.03 10.60 29.54
N MET A 914 -16.18 9.93 29.32
CA MET A 914 -16.30 8.83 28.37
C MET A 914 -16.06 9.28 26.92
N LEU A 915 -16.63 10.42 26.50
CA LEU A 915 -16.39 10.97 25.17
C LEU A 915 -14.94 11.45 24.98
N LEU A 916 -14.28 11.95 26.04
CA LEU A 916 -12.85 12.32 26.01
C LEU A 916 -11.98 11.07 25.88
N PHE A 917 -12.30 9.99 26.59
CA PHE A 917 -11.65 8.69 26.41
C PHE A 917 -11.79 8.20 24.96
N LEU A 918 -12.97 8.34 24.33
CA LEU A 918 -13.21 7.98 22.93
C LEU A 918 -12.47 8.82 21.87
N VAL A 919 -11.79 9.91 22.26
CA VAL A 919 -10.86 10.68 21.39
C VAL A 919 -9.38 10.46 21.79
N SER A 920 -9.14 9.76 22.89
CA SER A 920 -7.79 9.35 23.29
C SER A 920 -7.29 8.17 22.45
N ASP A 921 -5.96 8.03 22.30
CA ASP A 921 -5.36 6.92 21.56
C ASP A 921 -5.73 5.54 22.14
N GLN A 922 -6.03 5.47 23.43
CA GLN A 922 -6.45 4.23 24.12
C GLN A 922 -7.77 3.66 23.56
N SER A 923 -8.53 4.45 22.81
CA SER A 923 -9.80 4.02 22.20
C SER A 923 -9.68 3.52 20.75
N LEU A 924 -8.51 3.63 20.12
CA LEU A 924 -8.29 3.27 18.71
C LEU A 924 -8.57 1.78 18.48
N SER A 925 -9.42 1.46 17.51
CA SER A 925 -9.92 0.10 17.26
C SER A 925 -8.82 -0.92 16.93
N LEU A 926 -7.74 -0.48 16.28
CA LEU A 926 -6.59 -1.31 15.91
C LEU A 926 -5.47 -1.34 16.98
N LEU A 927 -5.58 -0.58 18.08
CA LEU A 927 -4.55 -0.56 19.13
C LEU A 927 -4.38 -1.92 19.85
N PRO A 928 -5.43 -2.72 20.11
CA PRO A 928 -5.25 -4.09 20.62
C PRO A 928 -4.45 -4.97 19.67
N GLU A 929 -4.75 -4.93 18.36
CA GLU A 929 -4.03 -5.68 17.33
C GLU A 929 -2.57 -5.21 17.19
N TYR A 930 -2.32 -3.90 17.29
CA TYR A 930 -0.98 -3.33 17.33
C TYR A 930 -0.15 -3.93 18.48
N HIS A 931 -0.69 -3.96 19.70
CA HIS A 931 0.00 -4.57 20.84
C HIS A 931 0.24 -6.08 20.69
N GLN A 932 -0.69 -6.82 20.06
CA GLN A 932 -0.49 -8.24 19.73
C GLN A 932 0.65 -8.42 18.71
N ARG A 933 0.71 -7.60 17.66
CA ARG A 933 1.77 -7.63 16.65
C ARG A 933 3.14 -7.23 17.23
N ILE A 934 3.17 -6.26 18.13
CA ILE A 934 4.40 -5.87 18.87
C ILE A 934 4.92 -7.05 19.70
N LYS A 935 4.05 -7.81 20.39
CA LYS A 935 4.46 -9.03 21.11
C LYS A 935 5.11 -10.06 20.18
N VAL A 936 4.51 -10.34 19.02
CA VAL A 936 5.10 -11.26 18.02
C VAL A 936 6.49 -10.78 17.58
N LEU A 937 6.65 -9.48 17.28
CA LEU A 937 7.93 -8.90 16.88
C LEU A 937 8.99 -8.95 17.99
N GLN A 938 8.59 -8.79 19.26
CA GLN A 938 9.48 -8.95 20.41
C GLN A 938 9.89 -10.41 20.63
N SER A 939 8.93 -11.34 20.60
CA SER A 939 9.19 -12.78 20.75
C SER A 939 10.10 -13.35 19.67
N LEU A 940 10.03 -12.83 18.43
CA LEU A 940 10.90 -13.23 17.32
C LEU A 940 12.23 -12.44 17.23
N GLN A 941 12.45 -11.46 18.10
CA GLN A 941 13.63 -10.57 18.15
C GLN A 941 13.79 -9.63 16.94
N TYR A 942 12.69 -9.12 16.39
CA TYR A 942 12.67 -8.12 15.30
C TYR A 942 12.76 -6.70 15.86
N ILE A 943 12.24 -6.51 17.06
CA ILE A 943 12.41 -5.35 17.93
C ILE A 943 12.77 -5.84 19.33
N ASP A 944 13.43 -5.01 20.13
CA ASP A 944 13.75 -5.32 21.53
C ASP A 944 12.67 -4.84 22.53
N SER A 945 12.98 -4.92 23.83
CA SER A 945 12.11 -4.49 24.93
C SER A 945 11.89 -2.97 25.02
N SER A 946 12.74 -2.16 24.39
CA SER A 946 12.54 -0.70 24.23
C SER A 946 11.73 -0.34 22.99
N GLY A 947 11.61 -1.29 22.03
CA GLY A 947 10.93 -1.10 20.75
C GLY A 947 11.86 -0.75 19.58
N ALA A 948 13.17 -0.64 19.81
CA ALA A 948 14.13 -0.31 18.75
C ALA A 948 14.29 -1.47 17.74
N VAL A 949 14.47 -1.11 16.45
CA VAL A 949 14.44 -2.06 15.34
C VAL A 949 15.78 -2.79 15.16
N GLN A 950 15.76 -4.07 15.51
CA GLN A 950 16.89 -5.02 15.47
C GLN A 950 17.19 -5.50 14.03
N LEU A 951 18.29 -6.23 13.83
CA LEU A 951 18.73 -6.64 12.48
C LEU A 951 17.66 -7.43 11.71
N LYS A 952 16.96 -8.37 12.38
CA LYS A 952 15.80 -9.08 11.78
C LYS A 952 14.70 -8.11 11.32
N GLY A 953 14.37 -7.11 12.13
CA GLY A 953 13.39 -6.07 11.76
C GLY A 953 13.83 -5.23 10.57
N ARG A 954 15.12 -4.86 10.49
CA ARG A 954 15.70 -4.12 9.35
C ARG A 954 15.69 -4.94 8.05
N VAL A 955 15.87 -6.25 8.16
CA VAL A 955 15.74 -7.20 7.04
C VAL A 955 14.29 -7.29 6.57
N ALA A 956 13.35 -7.48 7.50
CA ALA A 956 11.92 -7.54 7.18
C ALA A 956 11.38 -6.23 6.54
N CYS A 957 11.97 -5.07 6.83
CA CYS A 957 11.66 -3.80 6.15
C CYS A 957 11.95 -3.80 4.64
N GLN A 958 12.77 -4.73 4.12
CA GLN A 958 13.00 -4.91 2.68
C GLN A 958 11.93 -5.77 2.00
N ILE A 959 11.13 -6.50 2.78
CA ILE A 959 10.29 -7.59 2.27
C ILE A 959 8.84 -7.10 2.19
N SER A 960 8.24 -7.24 1.01
CA SER A 960 6.91 -6.71 0.71
C SER A 960 5.76 -7.68 1.00
N SER A 961 6.05 -8.98 1.09
CA SER A 961 5.07 -10.05 1.33
C SER A 961 5.64 -11.19 2.17
N HIS A 962 4.85 -11.72 3.09
CA HIS A 962 5.21 -12.80 4.03
C HIS A 962 6.53 -12.53 4.79
N GLU A 963 6.65 -11.30 5.30
CA GLU A 963 7.88 -10.70 5.81
C GLU A 963 8.53 -11.48 6.97
N LEU A 964 7.73 -12.11 7.83
CA LEU A 964 8.22 -12.95 8.93
C LEU A 964 8.81 -14.28 8.41
N LEU A 965 8.08 -15.01 7.56
CA LEU A 965 8.52 -16.32 7.07
C LEU A 965 9.80 -16.21 6.23
N LEU A 966 9.86 -15.21 5.33
CA LEU A 966 11.03 -15.02 4.48
C LEU A 966 12.27 -14.59 5.27
N THR A 967 12.09 -13.81 6.33
CA THR A 967 13.17 -13.42 7.25
C THR A 967 13.63 -14.60 8.10
N GLU A 968 12.74 -15.39 8.70
CA GLU A 968 13.14 -16.59 9.47
C GLU A 968 13.87 -17.62 8.59
N LEU A 969 13.41 -17.88 7.36
CA LEU A 969 14.08 -18.79 6.42
C LEU A 969 15.50 -18.34 6.04
N LEU A 970 15.76 -17.03 6.03
CA LEU A 970 17.08 -16.45 5.80
C LEU A 970 17.97 -16.66 7.03
N PHE A 971 17.49 -16.30 8.24
CA PHE A 971 18.26 -16.41 9.48
C PHE A 971 18.49 -17.86 9.93
N GLU A 972 17.61 -18.81 9.58
CA GLU A 972 17.84 -20.25 9.76
C GLU A 972 18.74 -20.88 8.68
N ASN A 973 19.32 -20.06 7.80
CA ASN A 973 20.25 -20.50 6.75
C ASN A 973 19.60 -21.51 5.77
N ALA A 974 18.26 -21.52 5.65
CA ALA A 974 17.51 -22.58 4.98
C ALA A 974 17.73 -22.60 3.45
N LEU A 975 18.00 -21.43 2.86
CA LEU A 975 18.29 -21.25 1.43
C LEU A 975 19.77 -21.48 1.07
N SER A 976 20.67 -21.47 2.04
CA SER A 976 22.12 -21.58 1.81
C SER A 976 22.64 -22.96 1.36
N PRO A 977 22.07 -24.12 1.75
CA PRO A 977 22.48 -25.41 1.18
C PRO A 977 21.87 -25.71 -0.21
N LEU A 978 20.85 -24.97 -0.64
CA LEU A 978 20.14 -25.21 -1.90
C LEU A 978 20.87 -24.62 -3.12
N ALA A 979 20.67 -25.17 -4.31
CA ALA A 979 21.09 -24.54 -5.56
C ALA A 979 20.29 -23.24 -5.85
N PRO A 980 20.77 -22.33 -6.73
CA PRO A 980 19.98 -21.15 -7.16
C PRO A 980 18.59 -21.52 -7.70
N GLU A 981 18.49 -22.60 -8.47
CA GLU A 981 17.28 -23.09 -9.13
C GLU A 981 16.30 -23.69 -8.11
N GLU A 982 16.82 -24.42 -7.14
CA GLU A 982 16.07 -24.98 -6.01
C GLU A 982 15.55 -23.88 -5.07
N SER A 983 16.34 -22.83 -4.87
CA SER A 983 15.95 -21.65 -4.08
C SER A 983 14.79 -20.91 -4.75
N ALA A 984 14.86 -20.70 -6.08
CA ALA A 984 13.76 -20.11 -6.85
C ALA A 984 12.50 -21.00 -6.81
N ALA A 985 12.66 -22.31 -6.98
CA ALA A 985 11.57 -23.28 -6.90
C ALA A 985 10.85 -23.23 -5.56
N LEU A 986 11.59 -23.30 -4.45
CA LEU A 986 11.03 -23.29 -3.09
C LEU A 986 10.32 -21.96 -2.77
N LEU A 987 10.89 -20.83 -3.15
CA LEU A 987 10.31 -19.50 -2.91
C LEU A 987 9.03 -19.22 -3.74
N SER A 988 8.72 -20.04 -4.76
CA SER A 988 7.48 -19.90 -5.54
C SER A 988 6.21 -20.10 -4.70
N CYS A 989 6.30 -20.80 -3.56
CA CYS A 989 5.17 -21.04 -2.66
C CYS A 989 4.63 -19.78 -1.96
N LEU A 990 5.42 -18.70 -1.92
CA LEU A 990 5.06 -17.38 -1.38
C LEU A 990 4.27 -16.51 -2.38
N VAL A 991 4.11 -17.00 -3.61
CA VAL A 991 3.64 -16.24 -4.77
C VAL A 991 2.47 -16.92 -5.49
N PHE A 992 2.45 -18.26 -5.48
CA PHE A 992 1.38 -19.08 -6.05
C PHE A 992 0.24 -19.27 -5.04
N THR A 993 -1.01 -19.17 -5.52
CA THR A 993 -2.21 -19.12 -4.65
C THR A 993 -3.30 -20.14 -5.00
N GLN A 994 -3.10 -20.98 -6.02
CA GLN A 994 -4.11 -21.99 -6.42
C GLN A 994 -3.81 -23.33 -5.77
N ASN A 995 -4.85 -24.08 -5.41
CA ASN A 995 -4.71 -25.45 -4.92
C ASN A 995 -4.52 -26.39 -6.12
N THR A 996 -3.38 -27.06 -6.19
CA THR A 996 -3.04 -28.12 -7.16
C THR A 996 -2.36 -29.28 -6.42
N GLN A 997 -1.96 -30.34 -7.14
CA GLN A 997 -1.29 -31.49 -6.53
C GLN A 997 0.09 -31.10 -5.95
N LEU A 998 0.45 -31.69 -4.82
CA LEU A 998 1.72 -31.46 -4.15
C LEU A 998 2.79 -32.43 -4.65
N PHE A 999 3.92 -31.89 -5.09
CA PHE A 999 5.10 -32.65 -5.46
C PHE A 999 6.11 -32.60 -4.30
N SER A 1000 6.77 -33.73 -4.01
CA SER A 1000 7.81 -33.77 -2.98
C SER A 1000 9.07 -33.06 -3.48
N PHE A 1001 9.56 -32.07 -2.74
CA PHE A 1001 10.74 -31.29 -3.10
C PHE A 1001 11.56 -30.94 -1.87
N GLN A 1002 12.89 -30.94 -2.01
CA GLN A 1002 13.81 -30.73 -0.89
C GLN A 1002 13.63 -29.33 -0.29
N GLY A 1003 13.33 -29.29 1.02
CA GLY A 1003 13.16 -28.04 1.78
C GLY A 1003 11.71 -27.62 2.04
N ILE A 1004 10.70 -28.26 1.43
CA ILE A 1004 9.28 -27.97 1.71
C ILE A 1004 8.99 -28.12 3.22
N ASP A 1005 9.45 -29.21 3.84
CA ASP A 1005 9.23 -29.48 5.26
C ASP A 1005 9.81 -28.39 6.20
N ARG A 1006 10.88 -27.70 5.76
CA ARG A 1006 11.47 -26.57 6.50
C ARG A 1006 10.61 -25.31 6.39
N VAL A 1007 10.05 -25.04 5.21
CA VAL A 1007 9.11 -23.92 5.03
C VAL A 1007 7.84 -24.17 5.85
N LEU A 1008 7.32 -25.39 5.84
CA LEU A 1008 6.16 -25.79 6.63
C LEU A 1008 6.39 -25.70 8.13
N SER A 1009 7.53 -26.18 8.65
CA SER A 1009 7.81 -26.14 10.10
C SER A 1009 8.07 -24.72 10.63
N VAL A 1010 8.76 -23.88 9.87
CA VAL A 1010 8.93 -22.45 10.22
C VAL A 1010 7.60 -21.71 10.15
N ALA A 1011 6.78 -21.96 9.12
CA ALA A 1011 5.45 -21.38 9.01
C ALA A 1011 4.53 -21.82 10.15
N GLN A 1012 4.53 -23.10 10.53
CA GLN A 1012 3.75 -23.60 11.67
C GLN A 1012 4.17 -22.90 12.96
N ARG A 1013 5.48 -22.81 13.25
CA ARG A 1013 6.00 -22.14 14.45
C ARG A 1013 5.59 -20.65 14.52
N ILE A 1014 5.61 -19.95 13.39
CA ILE A 1014 5.14 -18.55 13.30
C ILE A 1014 3.63 -18.48 13.57
N GLY A 1015 2.82 -19.34 12.95
CA GLY A 1015 1.37 -19.36 13.12
C GLY A 1015 0.94 -19.70 14.55
N GLU A 1016 1.63 -20.64 15.21
CA GLU A 1016 1.43 -20.96 16.63
C GLU A 1016 1.78 -19.77 17.52
N LEU A 1017 2.94 -19.13 17.32
CA LEU A 1017 3.32 -17.94 18.08
C LEU A 1017 2.37 -16.74 17.87
N GLN A 1018 1.85 -16.54 16.66
CA GLN A 1018 0.85 -15.51 16.38
C GLN A 1018 -0.45 -15.75 17.15
N ARG A 1019 -0.98 -16.98 17.13
CA ARG A 1019 -2.14 -17.41 17.91
C ARG A 1019 -1.89 -17.19 19.41
N ASP A 1020 -0.73 -17.58 19.91
CA ASP A 1020 -0.39 -17.50 21.34
C ASP A 1020 -0.17 -16.04 21.80
N CYS A 1021 0.18 -15.13 20.88
CA CYS A 1021 0.17 -13.68 21.10
C CYS A 1021 -1.23 -13.04 21.01
N GLY A 1022 -2.26 -13.79 20.59
CA GLY A 1022 -3.66 -13.37 20.52
C GLY A 1022 -4.17 -12.95 19.13
N ILE A 1023 -3.39 -13.15 18.06
CA ILE A 1023 -3.84 -12.84 16.68
C ILE A 1023 -4.97 -13.83 16.28
N PRO A 1024 -6.10 -13.37 15.71
CA PRO A 1024 -7.28 -14.20 15.43
C PRO A 1024 -7.15 -15.03 14.14
N GLN A 1025 -6.02 -15.68 13.91
CA GLN A 1025 -5.76 -16.58 12.79
C GLN A 1025 -5.21 -17.92 13.33
N THR A 1026 -5.66 -19.04 12.77
CA THR A 1026 -5.12 -20.35 13.17
C THR A 1026 -3.78 -20.65 12.50
N ALA A 1027 -2.96 -21.50 13.13
CA ALA A 1027 -1.69 -21.93 12.53
C ALA A 1027 -1.91 -22.70 11.21
N GLU A 1028 -3.01 -23.45 11.10
CA GLU A 1028 -3.43 -24.16 9.89
C GLU A 1028 -3.82 -23.19 8.76
N GLU A 1029 -4.55 -22.11 9.07
CA GLU A 1029 -4.83 -21.03 8.12
C GLU A 1029 -3.57 -20.27 7.69
N PHE A 1030 -2.59 -20.11 8.58
CA PHE A 1030 -1.32 -19.47 8.25
C PHE A 1030 -0.48 -20.34 7.31
N VAL A 1031 -0.22 -21.59 7.67
CA VAL A 1031 0.48 -22.58 6.84
C VAL A 1031 -0.27 -22.81 5.51
N GLY A 1032 -1.60 -22.81 5.56
CA GLY A 1032 -2.49 -22.99 4.41
C GLY A 1032 -2.42 -21.89 3.34
N GLN A 1033 -1.69 -20.79 3.57
CA GLN A 1033 -1.43 -19.76 2.55
C GLN A 1033 -0.43 -20.25 1.48
N PHE A 1034 0.56 -21.06 1.86
CA PHE A 1034 1.70 -21.39 1.01
C PHE A 1034 1.40 -22.58 0.07
N LYS A 1035 1.60 -22.40 -1.24
CA LYS A 1035 1.22 -23.38 -2.27
C LYS A 1035 2.40 -23.84 -3.12
N PHE A 1036 2.86 -25.07 -2.90
CA PHE A 1036 4.01 -25.67 -3.60
C PHE A 1036 3.69 -26.22 -5.00
N GLY A 1037 2.53 -25.86 -5.57
CA GLY A 1037 1.98 -26.45 -6.79
C GLY A 1037 2.66 -26.06 -8.11
N LEU A 1038 3.59 -25.10 -8.10
CA LEU A 1038 4.44 -24.75 -9.25
C LEU A 1038 5.94 -24.94 -8.96
N THR A 1039 6.33 -25.56 -7.84
CA THR A 1039 7.74 -25.74 -7.44
C THR A 1039 8.55 -26.45 -8.54
N GLU A 1040 8.06 -27.57 -9.07
CA GLU A 1040 8.71 -28.31 -10.16
C GLU A 1040 8.77 -27.50 -11.47
N VAL A 1041 7.67 -26.83 -11.84
CA VAL A 1041 7.57 -25.96 -13.03
C VAL A 1041 8.63 -24.85 -12.98
N VAL A 1042 8.82 -24.23 -11.82
CA VAL A 1042 9.83 -23.17 -11.59
C VAL A 1042 11.25 -23.75 -11.54
N TYR A 1043 11.46 -24.93 -10.96
CA TYR A 1043 12.76 -25.61 -10.96
C TYR A 1043 13.23 -25.93 -12.39
N CYS A 1044 12.37 -26.56 -13.20
CA CYS A 1044 12.63 -26.85 -14.61
C CYS A 1044 12.84 -25.57 -15.43
N TRP A 1045 12.08 -24.50 -15.13
CA TRP A 1045 12.31 -23.19 -15.75
C TRP A 1045 13.68 -22.59 -15.41
N ALA A 1046 14.07 -22.58 -14.14
CA ALA A 1046 15.38 -22.07 -13.72
C ALA A 1046 16.54 -22.89 -14.34
N ARG A 1047 16.36 -24.21 -14.51
CA ARG A 1047 17.32 -25.08 -15.21
C ARG A 1047 17.34 -24.96 -16.74
N GLY A 1048 16.58 -24.04 -17.34
CA GLY A 1048 16.66 -23.71 -18.77
C GLY A 1048 15.65 -24.43 -19.68
N MET A 1049 14.71 -25.21 -19.15
CA MET A 1049 13.70 -25.93 -19.95
C MET A 1049 12.83 -24.96 -20.80
N PRO A 1050 12.52 -25.27 -22.08
CA PRO A 1050 11.65 -24.44 -22.92
C PRO A 1050 10.24 -24.24 -22.35
N PHE A 1051 9.61 -23.10 -22.65
CA PHE A 1051 8.28 -22.78 -22.09
C PHE A 1051 7.21 -23.79 -22.54
N ALA A 1052 7.33 -24.30 -23.76
CA ALA A 1052 6.44 -25.33 -24.31
C ALA A 1052 6.51 -26.68 -23.58
N GLU A 1053 7.59 -26.98 -22.87
CA GLU A 1053 7.74 -28.21 -22.09
C GLU A 1053 7.21 -28.02 -20.66
N ILE A 1054 7.59 -26.94 -19.96
CA ILE A 1054 7.06 -26.67 -18.62
C ILE A 1054 5.54 -26.45 -18.60
N ALA A 1055 4.95 -25.97 -19.70
CA ALA A 1055 3.50 -25.84 -19.86
C ALA A 1055 2.76 -27.18 -20.06
N GLN A 1056 3.48 -28.30 -20.18
CA GLN A 1056 2.92 -29.67 -20.19
C GLN A 1056 3.02 -30.35 -18.81
N LEU A 1057 3.83 -29.81 -17.89
CA LEU A 1057 4.00 -30.33 -16.53
C LEU A 1057 2.88 -29.91 -15.56
N THR A 1058 1.97 -29.02 -15.98
CA THR A 1058 0.91 -28.48 -15.12
C THR A 1058 -0.37 -28.18 -15.90
N ASP A 1059 -1.51 -28.30 -15.22
CA ASP A 1059 -2.84 -27.88 -15.70
C ASP A 1059 -3.09 -26.36 -15.53
N VAL A 1060 -2.17 -25.66 -14.86
CA VAL A 1060 -2.27 -24.22 -14.59
C VAL A 1060 -2.05 -23.40 -15.87
N GLN A 1061 -3.09 -22.69 -16.32
CA GLN A 1061 -3.07 -21.83 -17.51
C GLN A 1061 -1.83 -20.91 -17.58
N GLU A 1062 -1.23 -20.81 -18.77
CA GLU A 1062 0.14 -20.33 -18.99
C GLU A 1062 0.37 -18.88 -18.49
N GLY A 1063 -0.62 -18.00 -18.66
CA GLY A 1063 -0.57 -16.61 -18.15
C GLY A 1063 -0.63 -16.49 -16.62
N THR A 1064 -0.90 -17.58 -15.90
CA THR A 1064 -0.71 -17.69 -14.44
C THR A 1064 0.73 -18.09 -14.13
N VAL A 1065 1.28 -19.08 -14.83
CA VAL A 1065 2.68 -19.51 -14.66
C VAL A 1065 3.64 -18.33 -14.90
N VAL A 1066 3.45 -17.59 -15.99
CA VAL A 1066 4.23 -16.38 -16.28
C VAL A 1066 4.14 -15.35 -15.14
N ARG A 1067 2.94 -15.09 -14.60
CA ARG A 1067 2.75 -14.14 -13.48
C ARG A 1067 3.42 -14.61 -12.19
N CYS A 1068 3.44 -15.92 -11.93
CA CYS A 1068 4.12 -16.50 -10.78
C CYS A 1068 5.64 -16.26 -10.88
N ILE A 1069 6.23 -16.54 -12.05
CA ILE A 1069 7.68 -16.36 -12.26
C ILE A 1069 8.06 -14.86 -12.27
N GLN A 1070 7.21 -13.98 -12.81
CA GLN A 1070 7.39 -12.52 -12.75
C GLN A 1070 7.43 -12.00 -11.30
N ARG A 1071 6.44 -12.37 -10.47
CA ARG A 1071 6.40 -12.00 -9.04
C ARG A 1071 7.54 -12.65 -8.24
N LEU A 1072 7.96 -13.86 -8.58
CA LEU A 1072 9.11 -14.53 -7.97
C LEU A 1072 10.42 -13.76 -8.21
N ASP A 1073 10.59 -13.13 -9.38
CA ASP A 1073 11.71 -12.22 -9.64
C ASP A 1073 11.65 -10.93 -8.81
N GLU A 1074 10.47 -10.49 -8.36
CA GLU A 1074 10.34 -9.42 -7.35
C GLU A 1074 10.83 -9.94 -5.97
N VAL A 1075 10.36 -11.10 -5.51
CA VAL A 1075 10.80 -11.73 -4.24
C VAL A 1075 12.31 -12.03 -4.22
N LEU A 1076 12.89 -12.57 -5.30
CA LEU A 1076 14.33 -12.87 -5.35
C LEU A 1076 15.21 -11.60 -5.27
N LYS A 1077 14.72 -10.45 -5.77
CA LYS A 1077 15.41 -9.16 -5.58
C LYS A 1077 15.34 -8.68 -4.13
N GLU A 1078 14.22 -8.90 -3.45
CA GLU A 1078 14.05 -8.61 -2.01
C GLU A 1078 14.99 -9.48 -1.16
N VAL A 1079 15.03 -10.81 -1.38
CA VAL A 1079 15.98 -11.71 -0.67
C VAL A 1079 17.43 -11.33 -0.96
N ARG A 1080 17.78 -10.97 -2.20
CA ARG A 1080 19.12 -10.46 -2.55
C ARG A 1080 19.49 -9.22 -1.75
N GLN A 1081 18.55 -8.29 -1.53
CA GLN A 1081 18.80 -7.06 -0.79
C GLN A 1081 18.81 -7.30 0.73
N ALA A 1082 17.95 -8.19 1.24
CA ALA A 1082 17.99 -8.69 2.60
C ALA A 1082 19.34 -9.34 2.95
N ALA A 1083 19.85 -10.25 2.10
CA ALA A 1083 21.14 -10.90 2.28
C ALA A 1083 22.30 -9.90 2.36
N ARG A 1084 22.27 -8.82 1.55
CA ARG A 1084 23.24 -7.72 1.62
C ARG A 1084 23.21 -6.96 2.95
N ILE A 1085 22.05 -6.84 3.59
CA ILE A 1085 21.91 -6.20 4.93
C ILE A 1085 22.42 -7.12 6.05
N VAL A 1086 22.26 -8.43 5.90
CA VAL A 1086 22.83 -9.43 6.82
C VAL A 1086 24.35 -9.59 6.64
N GLY A 1087 24.88 -9.23 5.47
CA GLY A 1087 26.30 -9.37 5.11
C GLY A 1087 26.61 -10.65 4.34
N ASP A 1088 25.61 -11.49 4.03
CA ASP A 1088 25.79 -12.70 3.24
C ASP A 1088 25.86 -12.38 1.73
N SER A 1089 27.08 -12.12 1.27
CA SER A 1089 27.40 -11.92 -0.15
C SER A 1089 27.22 -13.18 -1.00
N VAL A 1090 27.30 -14.37 -0.41
CA VAL A 1090 27.17 -15.66 -1.11
C VAL A 1090 25.71 -15.93 -1.43
N LEU A 1091 24.81 -15.79 -0.45
CA LEU A 1091 23.36 -15.85 -0.65
C LEU A 1091 22.89 -14.71 -1.56
N GLY A 1092 23.43 -13.49 -1.41
CA GLY A 1092 23.18 -12.38 -2.32
C GLY A 1092 23.50 -12.73 -3.78
N SER A 1093 24.69 -13.29 -4.04
CA SER A 1093 25.08 -13.75 -5.39
C SER A 1093 24.22 -14.93 -5.86
N LYS A 1094 23.79 -15.83 -4.96
CA LYS A 1094 22.90 -16.95 -5.29
C LYS A 1094 21.53 -16.46 -5.77
N MET A 1095 20.91 -15.52 -5.05
CA MET A 1095 19.61 -14.95 -5.44
C MET A 1095 19.70 -14.16 -6.75
N GLU A 1096 20.83 -13.50 -7.00
CA GLU A 1096 21.10 -12.81 -8.27
C GLU A 1096 21.21 -13.80 -9.44
N LYS A 1097 21.92 -14.93 -9.27
CA LYS A 1097 21.96 -16.03 -10.25
C LYS A 1097 20.58 -16.64 -10.47
N ALA A 1098 19.79 -16.86 -9.41
CA ALA A 1098 18.43 -17.39 -9.48
C ALA A 1098 17.49 -16.45 -10.27
N SER A 1099 17.54 -15.15 -10.00
CA SER A 1099 16.80 -14.11 -10.74
C SER A 1099 17.20 -14.11 -12.23
N LEU A 1100 18.51 -14.14 -12.53
CA LEU A 1100 18.98 -14.20 -13.92
C LEU A 1100 18.56 -15.49 -14.66
N ALA A 1101 18.53 -16.63 -13.98
CA ALA A 1101 18.12 -17.92 -14.56
C ALA A 1101 16.64 -17.95 -14.99
N ILE A 1102 15.75 -17.32 -14.20
CA ILE A 1102 14.32 -17.23 -14.54
C ILE A 1102 13.98 -16.09 -15.50
N ARG A 1103 14.84 -15.05 -15.60
CA ARG A 1103 14.63 -13.84 -16.42
C ARG A 1103 14.92 -14.04 -17.92
N ARG A 1104 14.12 -14.85 -18.59
CA ARG A 1104 14.27 -15.15 -20.02
C ARG A 1104 12.94 -15.28 -20.79
N ASP A 1105 13.08 -15.29 -22.11
CA ASP A 1105 12.08 -15.75 -23.09
C ASP A 1105 10.68 -15.12 -22.92
N ILE A 1106 9.62 -15.89 -23.21
CA ILE A 1106 8.23 -15.40 -23.15
C ILE A 1106 7.80 -14.84 -21.78
N VAL A 1107 8.44 -15.25 -20.68
CA VAL A 1107 8.09 -14.80 -19.31
C VAL A 1107 8.45 -13.33 -19.09
N PHE A 1108 9.59 -12.87 -19.62
CA PHE A 1108 10.08 -11.49 -19.47
C PHE A 1108 10.19 -10.73 -20.80
N THR A 1109 9.40 -11.13 -21.81
CA THR A 1109 9.33 -10.41 -23.08
C THR A 1109 8.79 -8.99 -22.89
N ALA A 1110 9.49 -8.00 -23.43
CA ALA A 1110 9.16 -6.59 -23.30
C ALA A 1110 7.79 -6.24 -23.93
N SER A 1111 7.03 -5.40 -23.22
CA SER A 1111 5.67 -4.98 -23.56
C SER A 1111 5.55 -4.39 -24.96
N LEU A 1112 4.42 -4.60 -25.60
CA LEU A 1112 4.05 -3.96 -26.86
C LEU A 1112 3.66 -2.48 -26.68
N TYR A 1113 3.43 -2.02 -25.45
CA TYR A 1113 3.10 -0.62 -25.15
C TYR A 1113 4.33 0.27 -24.95
N THR A 1114 5.48 -0.30 -24.56
CA THR A 1114 6.72 0.43 -24.29
C THR A 1114 7.58 0.65 -25.55
N HIS A 1115 7.04 0.36 -26.74
CA HIS A 1115 7.68 0.39 -28.05
C HIS A 1115 6.66 0.67 -29.17
#